data_AF-A0A1M5YLP0-F1
#
_entry.id   AF-A0A1M5YLP0-F1
#
_cell.length_a   1.000
_cell.length_b   1.000
_cell.length_c   1.000
_cell.angle_alpha   90.00
_cell.angle_beta   90.00
_cell.angle_gamma   90.00
#
_symmetry.space_group_name_H-M   'P 1'
#
loop_
_entity.id
_entity.type
_entity.pdbx_description
1 polymer ?
#
loop_
_entity_poly.entity_id
_entity_poly.type
_entity_poly.pdbx_seq_one_letter_code
_entity_poly.pdbx_strand_id
1 'polypeptide(L)'
;MGEAKNTEAVEAFIRRWQGREGGQERANYVSFLNELIALLGLPPPDPADATHEHNDYVFERAVRKHRDEGDSQGRIDLYKKNSFVLEAKQSRLKGSKKIPGQNDLFTAEIPEDSRGRRGADRAWDVLMLNAKRQAEEYARALPTSHGWPPFILICDVGHCIEVYADFSGQGKNYTQFPDRQTFRIYLEDLRNEDVRDRLRKIWLDPASLDPAQQSAKVTRDIAKRLAQVSLALEKKNYPAQDVAMFLMRCLFTMFAEDVGLLPEKSFKEVLEECEKNPDAFTHDVGQLWEAMDLGTWAHVLKTKVKKFNGEFFRNRAALPLGREEIGELRQAASYTWKEVDPSIFGTLLEQALDPEERDRLGAHYTPRAYVERLVVATVIEPLREDWRNVQATAETKRASGDLKGAAAEVRVFHEKLCETRVLDPACGTGNFLYVSLELMKRLEGEVLEALLDLGGQEALRGLGSHSVDPHQFLGLEINPRAAAIAELVLWIGYLQWHFRTKGAAPEEPILRAFRNIQVKNAVLTWDSDLTIGVDVTAAKALEANEGVSSPGVKLHGAGFIVSRLEAEHLGLGKRPGLEKHLREYRHGRDLTSRPRGVLVIDLFGLREDEVRRQFPEVYQHVKLEVKEKIAINSKGEQEFIGRDWNNRESYKEKWWIFGEPREELRPALFRPSPAGLIGSDLPVGLPSRKPVQPPLKKYSGFPKTQITLYLSPSRPERGALAIVTNVGAGCGGRGSVRRDT
;
A
#
# COMPACT_ATOMS: atom_id res chain seq x y z
N MET A 1 6.10 -43.65 10.44
CA MET A 1 7.50 -43.58 10.95
C MET A 1 8.13 -42.18 10.82
N GLY A 2 7.69 -41.33 9.87
CA GLY A 2 8.19 -39.96 9.70
C GLY A 2 7.69 -38.95 10.75
N GLU A 3 6.40 -38.93 11.07
CA GLU A 3 5.83 -38.01 12.08
C GLU A 3 6.40 -38.23 13.49
N ALA A 4 6.48 -39.49 13.95
CA ALA A 4 7.02 -39.81 15.28
C ALA A 4 8.48 -39.36 15.47
N LYS A 5 9.31 -39.46 14.43
CA LYS A 5 10.69 -38.95 14.43
C LYS A 5 10.75 -37.42 14.44
N ASN A 6 9.81 -36.76 13.76
CA ASN A 6 9.74 -35.30 13.71
C ASN A 6 9.34 -34.72 15.08
N THR A 7 8.36 -35.33 15.75
CA THR A 7 7.96 -34.94 17.11
C THR A 7 9.10 -35.10 18.12
N GLU A 8 9.84 -36.20 18.05
CA GLU A 8 10.98 -36.45 18.95
C GLU A 8 12.13 -35.44 18.73
N ALA A 9 12.40 -35.07 17.47
CA ALA A 9 13.38 -34.04 17.14
C ALA A 9 12.97 -32.64 17.66
N VAL A 10 11.69 -32.28 17.55
CA VAL A 10 11.16 -31.02 18.10
C VAL A 10 11.32 -30.99 19.62
N GLU A 11 10.93 -32.05 20.33
CA GLU A 11 11.07 -32.11 21.79
C GLU A 11 12.54 -32.08 22.22
N ALA A 12 13.43 -32.75 21.48
CA ALA A 12 14.87 -32.70 21.74
C ALA A 12 15.44 -31.29 21.56
N PHE A 13 15.03 -30.57 20.51
CA PHE A 13 15.43 -29.19 20.27
C PHE A 13 14.94 -28.25 21.39
N ILE A 14 13.65 -28.33 21.74
CA ILE A 14 13.06 -27.51 22.81
C ILE A 14 13.79 -27.77 24.13
N ARG A 15 13.93 -29.04 24.56
CA ARG A 15 14.64 -29.38 25.81
C ARG A 15 16.10 -28.92 25.83
N ARG A 16 16.75 -28.89 24.67
CA ARG A 16 18.16 -28.48 24.57
C ARG A 16 18.30 -26.98 24.79
N TRP A 17 17.42 -26.17 24.22
CA TRP A 17 17.59 -24.71 24.19
C TRP A 17 16.76 -23.96 25.24
N GLN A 18 15.65 -24.54 25.67
CA GLN A 18 14.80 -23.97 26.72
C GLN A 18 15.54 -23.98 28.06
N GLY A 19 15.65 -22.80 28.70
CA GLY A 19 16.22 -22.65 30.05
C GLY A 19 17.76 -22.69 30.13
N ARG A 20 18.50 -22.61 29.02
CA ARG A 20 19.97 -22.43 29.05
C ARG A 20 20.33 -20.96 29.25
N GLU A 21 20.55 -20.59 30.51
CA GLU A 21 20.89 -19.23 30.95
C GLU A 21 22.40 -18.92 30.85
N GLY A 22 22.76 -17.73 30.34
CA GLY A 22 23.98 -17.02 30.76
C GLY A 22 25.36 -17.43 30.18
N GLY A 23 25.46 -17.87 28.92
CA GLY A 23 26.75 -18.11 28.23
C GLY A 23 27.00 -17.17 27.05
N GLN A 24 28.26 -16.95 26.66
CA GLN A 24 28.70 -15.93 25.68
C GLN A 24 27.80 -15.79 24.43
N GLU A 25 27.21 -14.60 24.26
CA GLU A 25 26.18 -14.26 23.25
C GLU A 25 26.60 -14.61 21.81
N ARG A 26 27.88 -14.45 21.47
CA ARG A 26 28.40 -14.69 20.11
C ARG A 26 28.60 -16.16 19.74
N ALA A 27 28.69 -17.07 20.70
CA ALA A 27 28.98 -18.50 20.42
C ALA A 27 27.70 -19.33 20.26
N ASN A 28 26.59 -18.91 20.88
CA ASN A 28 25.40 -19.74 21.01
C ASN A 28 24.37 -19.55 19.88
N TYR A 29 24.24 -18.35 19.33
CA TYR A 29 23.22 -18.06 18.32
C TYR A 29 23.44 -18.84 17.01
N VAL A 30 24.69 -18.98 16.56
CA VAL A 30 25.04 -19.76 15.36
C VAL A 30 24.64 -21.23 15.54
N SER A 31 24.96 -21.81 16.70
CA SER A 31 24.58 -23.20 17.01
C SER A 31 23.06 -23.37 17.09
N PHE A 32 22.36 -22.44 17.75
CA PHE A 32 20.91 -22.45 17.85
C PHE A 32 20.25 -22.39 16.47
N LEU A 33 20.66 -21.44 15.64
CA LEU A 33 20.09 -21.25 14.30
C LEU A 33 20.41 -22.42 13.37
N ASN A 34 21.60 -23.01 13.43
CA ASN A 34 21.92 -24.21 12.65
C ASN A 34 21.04 -25.40 13.04
N GLU A 35 20.82 -25.62 14.34
CA GLU A 35 19.93 -26.67 14.82
C GLU A 35 18.46 -26.39 14.44
N LEU A 36 18.01 -25.14 14.50
CA LEU A 36 16.68 -24.73 14.03
C LEU A 36 16.50 -24.95 12.52
N ILE A 37 17.49 -24.57 11.71
CA ILE A 37 17.50 -24.78 10.26
C ILE A 37 17.40 -26.28 9.94
N ALA A 38 18.17 -27.10 10.65
CA ALA A 38 18.11 -28.56 10.51
C ALA A 38 16.74 -29.13 10.94
N LEU A 39 16.18 -28.66 12.05
CA LEU A 39 14.84 -29.05 12.52
C LEU A 39 13.76 -28.73 11.48
N LEU A 40 13.88 -27.58 10.81
CA LEU A 40 12.96 -27.15 9.76
C LEU A 40 13.24 -27.82 8.41
N GLY A 41 14.26 -28.67 8.27
CA GLY A 41 14.62 -29.32 7.01
C GLY A 41 15.07 -28.33 5.93
N LEU A 42 15.67 -27.20 6.34
CA LEU A 42 16.10 -26.12 5.46
C LEU A 42 17.57 -26.29 5.03
N PRO A 43 17.97 -25.75 3.87
CA PRO A 43 19.37 -25.75 3.46
C PRO A 43 20.21 -24.93 4.48
N PRO A 44 21.45 -25.37 4.80
CA PRO A 44 22.34 -24.60 5.67
C PRO A 44 22.86 -23.33 4.97
N PRO A 45 23.27 -22.28 5.72
CA PRO A 45 23.92 -21.09 5.16
C PRO A 45 25.30 -21.40 4.57
N ASP A 46 25.69 -20.64 3.55
CA ASP A 46 27.00 -20.73 2.91
C ASP A 46 28.10 -20.10 3.79
N PRO A 47 29.37 -20.52 3.64
CA PRO A 47 30.50 -19.82 4.22
C PRO A 47 30.63 -18.39 3.67
N ALA A 48 30.91 -17.42 4.53
CA ALA A 48 31.06 -16.03 4.10
C ALA A 48 32.34 -15.82 3.25
N ASP A 49 32.16 -15.27 2.05
CA ASP A 49 33.26 -14.86 1.17
C ASP A 49 33.78 -13.45 1.55
N ALA A 50 35.06 -13.20 1.29
CA ALA A 50 35.73 -11.91 1.44
C ALA A 50 35.19 -10.86 0.47
N THR A 51 34.80 -11.28 -0.74
CA THR A 51 34.07 -10.42 -1.69
C THR A 51 32.57 -10.54 -1.39
N HIS A 52 32.03 -9.60 -0.60
CA HIS A 52 30.64 -9.60 -0.09
C HIS A 52 29.51 -9.68 -1.15
N GLU A 53 29.85 -9.75 -2.43
CA GLU A 53 28.95 -9.80 -3.60
C GLU A 53 28.14 -11.09 -3.70
N HIS A 54 28.68 -12.23 -3.23
CA HIS A 54 28.02 -13.55 -3.32
C HIS A 54 27.44 -14.06 -2.00
N ASN A 55 27.48 -13.24 -0.95
CA ASN A 55 27.01 -13.59 0.39
C ASN A 55 25.47 -13.50 0.50
N ASP A 56 24.77 -14.30 -0.32
CA ASP A 56 23.32 -14.29 -0.49
C ASP A 56 22.59 -15.09 0.60
N TYR A 57 23.23 -16.06 1.25
CA TYR A 57 22.73 -16.72 2.45
C TYR A 57 23.86 -17.06 3.43
N VAL A 58 24.19 -16.16 4.36
CA VAL A 58 25.38 -16.31 5.23
C VAL A 58 25.14 -15.79 6.65
N PHE A 59 25.93 -16.30 7.60
CA PHE A 59 26.09 -15.68 8.91
C PHE A 59 27.00 -14.44 8.85
N GLU A 60 26.86 -13.53 9.81
CA GLU A 60 27.76 -12.37 10.03
C GLU A 60 27.95 -11.50 8.76
N ARG A 61 26.88 -11.27 7.97
CA ARG A 61 26.97 -10.48 6.74
C ARG A 61 27.35 -9.04 7.05
N ALA A 62 28.49 -8.60 6.53
CA ALA A 62 28.95 -7.22 6.66
C ALA A 62 28.06 -6.25 5.85
N VAL A 63 27.73 -5.11 6.46
CA VAL A 63 27.02 -3.99 5.83
C VAL A 63 27.64 -2.66 6.24
N ARG A 64 27.62 -1.68 5.33
CA ARG A 64 28.11 -0.31 5.62
C ARG A 64 26.92 0.58 5.96
N LYS A 65 26.93 1.14 7.17
CA LYS A 65 25.94 2.13 7.61
C LYS A 65 26.45 3.52 7.29
N HIS A 66 25.75 4.21 6.39
CA HIS A 66 25.94 5.64 6.16
C HIS A 66 25.19 6.42 7.24
N ARG A 67 25.90 7.13 8.13
CA ARG A 67 25.33 8.12 9.06
C ARG A 67 25.83 9.52 8.69
N ASP A 68 25.07 10.55 9.05
CA ASP A 68 25.44 11.95 8.81
C ASP A 68 26.78 12.36 9.48
N GLU A 69 27.26 11.57 10.46
CA GLU A 69 28.54 11.73 11.18
C GLU A 69 29.64 10.74 10.78
N GLY A 70 29.46 9.94 9.70
CA GLY A 70 30.48 9.05 9.15
C GLY A 70 30.04 7.59 8.93
N ASP A 71 30.81 6.85 8.12
CA ASP A 71 30.54 5.45 7.78
C ASP A 71 30.93 4.52 8.94
N SER A 72 29.99 3.69 9.40
CA SER A 72 30.26 2.63 10.38
C SER A 72 29.99 1.25 9.78
N GLN A 73 30.81 0.26 10.15
CA GLN A 73 30.60 -1.13 9.74
C GLN A 73 29.64 -1.83 10.71
N GLY A 74 28.61 -2.47 10.17
CA GLY A 74 27.69 -3.33 10.89
C GLY A 74 27.76 -4.77 10.38
N ARG A 75 27.22 -5.71 11.16
CA ARG A 75 27.08 -7.11 10.77
C ARG A 75 25.70 -7.64 11.10
N ILE A 76 25.10 -8.32 10.14
CA ILE A 76 23.82 -9.02 10.27
C ILE A 76 24.12 -10.44 10.75
N ASP A 77 23.46 -10.89 11.81
CA ASP A 77 23.72 -12.21 12.39
C ASP A 77 23.42 -13.34 11.40
N LEU A 78 22.26 -13.33 10.75
CA LEU A 78 21.93 -14.23 9.65
C LEU A 78 21.16 -13.47 8.56
N TYR A 79 21.65 -13.55 7.32
CA TYR A 79 21.03 -12.91 6.18
C TYR A 79 20.70 -13.92 5.10
N LYS A 80 19.48 -13.85 4.55
CA LYS A 80 19.11 -14.53 3.31
C LYS A 80 18.47 -13.54 2.33
N LYS A 81 19.08 -13.38 1.17
CA LYS A 81 18.61 -12.49 0.10
C LYS A 81 17.21 -12.83 -0.34
N ASN A 82 16.41 -11.78 -0.57
CA ASN A 82 15.00 -11.84 -0.91
C ASN A 82 14.10 -12.53 0.14
N SER A 83 14.62 -12.89 1.31
CA SER A 83 13.87 -13.56 2.37
C SER A 83 13.84 -12.73 3.64
N PHE A 84 14.98 -12.60 4.34
CA PHE A 84 14.99 -11.96 5.65
C PHE A 84 16.34 -11.40 6.06
N VAL A 85 16.27 -10.48 7.02
CA VAL A 85 17.36 -10.09 7.92
C VAL A 85 16.99 -10.63 9.30
N LEU A 86 17.91 -11.36 9.94
CA LEU A 86 17.72 -11.87 11.30
C LEU A 86 18.77 -11.26 12.24
N GLU A 87 18.29 -10.71 13.35
CA GLU A 87 19.10 -10.26 14.49
C GLU A 87 18.85 -11.18 15.68
N ALA A 88 19.91 -11.71 16.27
CA ALA A 88 19.86 -12.55 17.45
C ALA A 88 20.24 -11.75 18.71
N LYS A 89 19.51 -12.00 19.79
CA LYS A 89 19.82 -11.55 21.15
C LYS A 89 19.79 -12.75 22.08
N GLN A 90 20.42 -12.61 23.23
CA GLN A 90 20.28 -13.58 24.32
C GLN A 90 19.92 -12.81 25.58
N SER A 91 18.66 -12.86 25.97
CA SER A 91 18.20 -12.16 27.15
C SER A 91 18.78 -12.77 28.44
N ARG A 92 19.31 -11.92 29.33
CA ARG A 92 19.65 -12.31 30.70
C ARG A 92 18.43 -12.08 31.59
N LEU A 93 17.50 -13.04 31.64
CA LEU A 93 16.45 -13.03 32.66
C LEU A 93 17.12 -13.11 34.05
N LYS A 94 16.79 -12.18 34.95
CA LYS A 94 17.64 -11.84 36.10
C LYS A 94 17.49 -12.81 37.28
N GLY A 95 18.57 -13.52 37.57
CA GLY A 95 19.04 -13.86 38.91
C GLY A 95 20.51 -13.46 39.05
N SER A 96 20.84 -12.16 39.16
CA SER A 96 22.23 -11.68 39.09
C SER A 96 22.70 -10.91 40.33
N LYS A 97 23.80 -11.37 40.95
CA LYS A 97 24.71 -10.52 41.74
C LYS A 97 25.32 -9.43 40.84
N LYS A 98 25.48 -8.21 41.38
CA LYS A 98 26.10 -7.06 40.72
C LYS A 98 27.60 -7.32 40.43
N ILE A 99 28.06 -6.88 39.27
CA ILE A 99 29.47 -6.57 39.00
C ILE A 99 29.58 -5.04 38.89
N PRO A 100 30.49 -4.35 39.59
CA PRO A 100 30.63 -2.90 39.50
C PRO A 100 31.46 -2.49 38.27
N GLY A 101 31.07 -1.42 37.57
CA GLY A 101 32.00 -0.68 36.71
C GLY A 101 31.58 -0.31 35.28
N GLN A 102 30.29 -0.15 34.96
CA GLN A 102 29.91 0.58 33.73
C GLN A 102 28.63 1.40 33.96
N ASN A 103 28.83 2.69 34.24
CA ASN A 103 27.83 3.74 34.43
C ASN A 103 26.96 3.92 33.18
N ASP A 104 25.63 3.87 33.30
CA ASP A 104 24.72 4.95 33.71
C ASP A 104 24.42 5.94 32.58
N LEU A 105 23.29 5.71 31.90
CA LEU A 105 22.55 6.80 31.23
C LEU A 105 21.02 6.63 31.23
N PHE A 106 20.47 5.51 31.74
CA PHE A 106 19.01 5.27 31.69
C PHE A 106 18.38 4.64 32.94
N THR A 107 19.10 4.56 34.05
CA THR A 107 18.51 4.16 35.34
C THR A 107 18.27 5.39 36.19
N ALA A 108 17.14 6.08 35.96
CA ALA A 108 16.56 6.88 37.03
C ALA A 108 16.26 5.94 38.20
N GLU A 109 16.78 6.26 39.38
CA GLU A 109 16.65 5.45 40.59
C GLU A 109 15.17 5.26 40.96
N ILE A 110 14.67 4.04 40.80
CA ILE A 110 13.35 3.64 41.29
C ILE A 110 13.52 3.13 42.74
N PRO A 111 12.76 3.65 43.72
CA PRO A 111 12.83 3.20 45.11
C PRO A 111 12.61 1.70 45.27
N GLU A 112 13.39 1.06 46.15
CA GLU A 112 13.49 -0.41 46.28
C GLU A 112 12.17 -1.13 46.62
N ASP A 113 11.17 -0.43 47.15
CA ASP A 113 9.86 -0.99 47.54
C ASP A 113 8.88 -1.25 46.38
N SER A 114 9.26 -0.99 45.12
CA SER A 114 8.35 -1.10 43.96
C SER A 114 8.73 -2.18 42.93
N ARG A 115 9.63 -3.12 43.28
CA ARG A 115 10.00 -4.25 42.39
C ARG A 115 8.99 -5.40 42.43
N GLY A 116 7.91 -5.27 41.65
CA GLY A 116 7.08 -6.40 41.25
C GLY A 116 7.64 -7.15 40.03
N ARG A 117 7.21 -8.41 39.82
CA ARG A 117 7.55 -9.28 38.66
C ARG A 117 7.47 -8.59 37.28
N ARG A 118 6.61 -7.57 37.12
CA ARG A 118 6.37 -6.84 35.85
C ARG A 118 7.53 -5.96 35.37
N GLY A 119 8.53 -5.66 36.21
CA GLY A 119 9.69 -4.83 35.82
C GLY A 119 10.69 -5.54 34.90
N ALA A 120 10.76 -6.87 34.96
CA ALA A 120 11.67 -7.68 34.14
C ALA A 120 11.19 -7.80 32.69
N ASP A 121 9.88 -7.94 32.48
CA ASP A 121 9.26 -8.08 31.15
C ASP A 121 9.47 -6.82 30.28
N ARG A 122 9.40 -5.63 30.90
CA ARG A 122 9.55 -4.35 30.18
C ARG A 122 10.98 -4.11 29.67
N ALA A 123 11.99 -4.51 30.44
CA ALA A 123 13.39 -4.38 30.01
C ALA A 123 13.69 -5.32 28.82
N TRP A 124 13.05 -6.49 28.81
CA TRP A 124 13.14 -7.44 27.72
C TRP A 124 12.40 -6.97 26.46
N ASP A 125 11.18 -6.43 26.58
CA ASP A 125 10.47 -5.85 25.43
C ASP A 125 11.26 -4.69 24.80
N VAL A 126 11.93 -3.87 25.62
CA VAL A 126 12.83 -2.82 25.13
C VAL A 126 14.05 -3.40 24.40
N LEU A 127 14.64 -4.49 24.89
CA LEU A 127 15.73 -5.20 24.22
C LEU A 127 15.29 -5.68 22.83
N MET A 128 14.14 -6.33 22.73
CA MET A 128 13.58 -6.84 21.48
C MET A 128 13.25 -5.71 20.50
N LEU A 129 12.65 -4.62 20.99
CA LEU A 129 12.36 -3.44 20.17
C LEU A 129 13.64 -2.78 19.62
N ASN A 130 14.70 -2.71 20.41
CA ASN A 130 15.99 -2.18 19.96
C ASN A 130 16.64 -3.10 18.92
N ALA A 131 16.55 -4.42 19.11
CA ALA A 131 17.00 -5.39 18.11
C ALA A 131 16.23 -5.24 16.79
N LYS A 132 14.92 -5.01 16.85
CA LYS A 132 14.10 -4.71 15.66
C LYS A 132 14.61 -3.47 14.93
N ARG A 133 14.83 -2.36 15.64
CA ARG A 133 15.38 -1.12 15.03
C ARG A 133 16.73 -1.36 14.38
N GLN A 134 17.59 -2.15 15.02
CA GLN A 134 18.90 -2.52 14.49
C GLN A 134 18.77 -3.34 13.19
N ALA A 135 17.85 -4.30 13.14
CA ALA A 135 17.57 -5.09 11.94
C ALA A 135 16.99 -4.22 10.80
N GLU A 136 16.13 -3.24 11.11
CA GLU A 136 15.61 -2.26 10.14
C GLU A 136 16.73 -1.38 9.54
N GLU A 137 17.69 -0.94 10.37
CA GLU A 137 18.90 -0.24 9.89
C GLU A 137 19.73 -1.12 8.96
N TYR A 138 19.87 -2.41 9.28
CA TYR A 138 20.59 -3.36 8.42
C TYR A 138 19.90 -3.58 7.09
N ALA A 139 18.57 -3.75 7.09
CA ALA A 139 17.79 -3.84 5.87
C ALA A 139 18.02 -2.62 4.96
N ARG A 140 18.12 -1.42 5.55
CA ARG A 140 18.43 -0.17 4.83
C ARG A 140 19.85 -0.13 4.25
N ALA A 141 20.80 -0.76 4.93
CA ALA A 141 22.21 -0.79 4.54
C ALA A 141 22.54 -1.85 3.46
N LEU A 142 21.58 -2.70 3.06
CA LEU A 142 21.79 -3.72 2.02
C LEU A 142 22.06 -3.09 0.63
N PRO A 143 22.68 -3.82 -0.32
CA PRO A 143 22.89 -3.35 -1.71
C PRO A 143 21.60 -3.08 -2.48
N THR A 144 21.65 -2.15 -3.46
CA THR A 144 20.51 -1.71 -4.31
C THR A 144 19.89 -2.89 -5.03
N SER A 145 20.75 -3.74 -5.55
CA SER A 145 20.41 -4.93 -6.33
C SER A 145 19.66 -5.99 -5.53
N HIS A 146 19.68 -5.95 -4.20
CA HIS A 146 19.04 -6.96 -3.36
C HIS A 146 17.59 -6.58 -2.96
N GLY A 147 17.19 -5.33 -3.20
CA GLY A 147 15.90 -4.82 -2.73
C GLY A 147 15.77 -4.81 -1.20
N TRP A 148 14.55 -4.64 -0.72
CA TRP A 148 14.23 -4.75 0.71
C TRP A 148 13.81 -6.19 1.04
N PRO A 149 14.31 -6.78 2.13
CA PRO A 149 13.91 -8.12 2.54
C PRO A 149 12.42 -8.11 2.95
N PRO A 150 11.61 -9.10 2.53
CA PRO A 150 10.20 -9.17 2.95
C PRO A 150 10.02 -9.32 4.45
N PHE A 151 10.97 -9.96 5.15
CA PHE A 151 10.89 -10.22 6.59
C PHE A 151 12.07 -9.65 7.39
N ILE A 152 11.78 -9.26 8.63
CA ILE A 152 12.74 -9.06 9.71
C ILE A 152 12.42 -10.07 10.80
N LEU A 153 13.43 -10.81 11.24
CA LEU A 153 13.33 -11.80 12.30
C LEU A 153 14.16 -11.36 13.50
N ILE A 154 13.56 -11.33 14.69
CA ILE A 154 14.30 -11.08 15.93
C ILE A 154 14.28 -12.35 16.76
N CYS A 155 15.45 -12.94 16.96
CA CYS A 155 15.59 -14.20 17.68
C CYS A 155 16.13 -13.94 19.08
N ASP A 156 15.35 -14.24 20.12
CA ASP A 156 15.89 -14.42 21.47
C ASP A 156 16.28 -15.88 21.64
N VAL A 157 17.59 -16.14 21.63
CA VAL A 157 18.17 -17.48 21.61
C VAL A 157 17.67 -18.28 22.80
N GLY A 158 17.00 -19.39 22.53
CA GLY A 158 16.45 -20.26 23.57
C GLY A 158 15.09 -19.85 24.12
N HIS A 159 14.46 -18.81 23.57
CA HIS A 159 13.18 -18.28 24.07
C HIS A 159 12.13 -18.09 22.97
N CYS A 160 12.34 -17.20 22.00
CA CYS A 160 11.35 -16.94 20.95
C CYS A 160 11.94 -16.34 19.66
N ILE A 161 11.13 -16.32 18.61
CA ILE A 161 11.40 -15.65 17.33
C ILE A 161 10.24 -14.71 17.04
N GLU A 162 10.51 -13.41 16.97
CA GLU A 162 9.54 -12.41 16.52
C GLU A 162 9.64 -12.22 15.01
N VAL A 163 8.51 -12.26 14.33
CA VAL A 163 8.41 -12.16 12.87
C VAL A 163 7.74 -10.85 12.50
N TYR A 164 8.42 -10.08 11.65
CA TYR A 164 7.89 -8.85 11.08
C TYR A 164 7.96 -8.90 9.55
N ALA A 165 6.94 -8.40 8.86
CA ALA A 165 6.85 -8.41 7.41
C ALA A 165 6.56 -7.02 6.82
N ASP A 166 7.17 -6.74 5.67
CA ASP A 166 6.85 -5.63 4.77
C ASP A 166 6.80 -6.13 3.32
N PHE A 167 5.64 -6.67 2.92
CA PHE A 167 5.41 -7.16 1.56
C PHE A 167 5.33 -6.04 0.52
N SER A 168 5.25 -4.77 0.92
CA SER A 168 5.26 -3.63 -0.02
C SER A 168 6.62 -3.46 -0.71
N GLY A 169 7.68 -4.05 -0.12
CA GLY A 169 9.05 -3.91 -0.59
C GLY A 169 9.61 -2.49 -0.46
N GLN A 170 9.03 -1.66 0.40
CA GLN A 170 9.46 -0.28 0.61
C GLN A 170 10.45 -0.14 1.77
N GLY A 171 10.53 -1.13 2.67
CA GLY A 171 11.42 -1.12 3.82
C GLY A 171 11.05 -0.08 4.87
N LYS A 172 9.78 0.33 4.89
CA LYS A 172 9.27 1.41 5.73
C LYS A 172 8.30 0.91 6.79
N ASN A 173 7.61 -0.21 6.53
CA ASN A 173 6.44 -0.63 7.31
C ASN A 173 6.55 -2.10 7.75
N TYR A 174 7.66 -2.51 8.37
CA TYR A 174 7.75 -3.83 8.98
C TYR A 174 6.80 -3.95 10.17
N THR A 175 5.73 -4.71 9.97
CA THR A 175 4.65 -4.93 10.93
C THR A 175 4.65 -6.38 11.43
N GLN A 176 4.11 -6.61 12.62
CA GLN A 176 4.03 -7.94 13.23
C GLN A 176 3.28 -8.91 12.31
N PHE A 177 3.84 -10.10 12.08
CA PHE A 177 3.32 -11.09 11.13
C PHE A 177 3.25 -12.50 11.77
N PRO A 178 2.17 -13.28 11.56
CA PRO A 178 1.02 -12.97 10.70
C PRO A 178 0.06 -11.95 11.32
N ASP A 179 0.10 -11.82 12.64
CA ASP A 179 -0.73 -10.89 13.42
C ASP A 179 -0.03 -10.57 14.76
N ARG A 180 -0.53 -9.57 15.49
CA ARG A 180 0.02 -9.13 16.77
C ARG A 180 -0.03 -10.19 17.89
N GLN A 181 -0.90 -11.19 17.81
CA GLN A 181 -0.99 -12.23 18.86
C GLN A 181 0.02 -13.35 18.61
N THR A 182 0.27 -13.70 17.35
CA THR A 182 1.08 -14.87 16.98
C THR A 182 2.40 -14.55 16.27
N PHE A 183 2.77 -13.27 16.16
CA PHE A 183 4.06 -12.86 15.58
C PHE A 183 5.27 -13.31 16.39
N ARG A 184 5.09 -13.52 17.70
CA ARG A 184 6.12 -14.02 18.60
C ARG A 184 5.94 -15.53 18.73
N ILE A 185 6.84 -16.26 18.09
CA ILE A 185 6.87 -17.72 18.07
C ILE A 185 7.76 -18.19 19.21
N TYR A 186 7.18 -18.73 20.27
CA TYR A 186 7.92 -19.35 21.35
C TYR A 186 8.44 -20.73 20.92
N LEU A 187 9.46 -21.25 21.61
CA LEU A 187 10.01 -22.57 21.28
C LEU A 187 8.95 -23.67 21.33
N GLU A 188 8.00 -23.55 22.25
CA GLU A 188 6.89 -24.48 22.42
C GLU A 188 5.94 -24.50 21.22
N ASP A 189 5.79 -23.36 20.54
CA ASP A 189 4.94 -23.23 19.35
C ASP A 189 5.50 -24.03 18.17
N LEU A 190 6.80 -24.36 18.20
CA LEU A 190 7.42 -25.25 17.21
C LEU A 190 6.85 -26.68 17.26
N ARG A 191 6.02 -27.03 18.26
CA ARG A 191 5.22 -28.28 18.23
C ARG A 191 4.14 -28.25 17.17
N ASN A 192 3.61 -27.07 16.84
CA ASN A 192 2.61 -26.90 15.79
C ASN A 192 3.27 -26.96 14.40
N GLU A 193 2.75 -27.82 13.53
CA GLU A 193 3.26 -27.97 12.16
C GLU A 193 3.05 -26.73 11.31
N ASP A 194 1.95 -26.00 11.49
CA ASP A 194 1.66 -24.77 10.74
C ASP A 194 2.69 -23.67 11.03
N VAL A 195 3.16 -23.60 12.28
CA VAL A 195 4.22 -22.67 12.70
C VAL A 195 5.54 -23.03 12.02
N ARG A 196 5.89 -24.33 11.99
CA ARG A 196 7.10 -24.81 11.30
C ARG A 196 6.99 -24.58 9.79
N ASP A 197 5.82 -24.79 9.19
CA ASP A 197 5.58 -24.55 7.77
C ASP A 197 5.69 -23.07 7.41
N ARG A 198 5.16 -22.18 8.25
CA ARG A 198 5.31 -20.72 8.11
C ARG A 198 6.78 -20.32 8.16
N LEU A 199 7.56 -20.82 9.12
CA LEU A 199 9.00 -20.58 9.17
C LEU A 199 9.71 -21.12 7.92
N ARG A 200 9.37 -22.33 7.45
CA ARG A 200 9.91 -22.88 6.20
C ARG A 200 9.62 -21.97 5.00
N LYS A 201 8.39 -21.48 4.87
CA LYS A 201 7.99 -20.55 3.79
C LYS A 201 8.78 -19.24 3.84
N ILE A 202 9.02 -18.66 5.03
CA ILE A 202 9.88 -17.46 5.15
C ILE A 202 11.26 -17.69 4.52
N TRP A 203 11.82 -18.91 4.66
CA TRP A 203 13.12 -19.26 4.07
C TRP A 203 13.08 -19.60 2.59
N LEU A 204 12.03 -20.27 2.10
CA LEU A 204 12.01 -20.88 0.77
C LEU A 204 11.18 -20.11 -0.24
N ASP A 205 10.03 -19.60 0.17
CA ASP A 205 9.08 -18.88 -0.67
C ASP A 205 8.35 -17.79 0.15
N PRO A 206 9.06 -16.72 0.54
CA PRO A 206 8.50 -15.65 1.37
C PRO A 206 7.34 -14.93 0.69
N ALA A 207 7.30 -14.92 -0.65
CA ALA A 207 6.22 -14.30 -1.41
C ALA A 207 4.88 -15.06 -1.26
N SER A 208 4.92 -16.38 -1.06
CA SER A 208 3.71 -17.18 -0.80
C SER A 208 2.96 -16.80 0.48
N LEU A 209 3.64 -16.10 1.40
CA LEU A 209 3.06 -15.62 2.66
C LEU A 209 2.43 -14.23 2.54
N ASP A 210 2.52 -13.59 1.37
CA ASP A 210 1.90 -12.30 1.11
C ASP A 210 0.37 -12.45 1.04
N PRO A 211 -0.38 -11.92 2.04
CA PRO A 211 -1.84 -12.04 2.06
C PRO A 211 -2.48 -11.38 0.83
N ALA A 212 -1.85 -10.36 0.25
CA ALA A 212 -2.34 -9.69 -0.94
C ALA A 212 -2.26 -10.59 -2.18
N GLN A 213 -1.24 -11.46 -2.29
CA GLN A 213 -1.15 -12.41 -3.41
C GLN A 213 -2.19 -13.52 -3.31
N GLN A 214 -2.40 -14.06 -2.11
CA GLN A 214 -3.44 -15.06 -1.86
C GLN A 214 -4.81 -14.49 -2.17
N SER A 215 -5.12 -13.31 -1.62
CA SER A 215 -6.35 -12.57 -1.89
C SER A 215 -6.54 -12.30 -3.39
N ALA A 216 -5.51 -11.82 -4.08
CA ALA A 216 -5.56 -11.57 -5.52
C ALA A 216 -5.77 -12.84 -6.35
N LYS A 217 -5.30 -14.01 -5.89
CA LYS A 217 -5.56 -15.29 -6.55
C LYS A 217 -7.04 -15.69 -6.40
N VAL A 218 -7.55 -15.69 -5.18
CA VAL A 218 -8.96 -16.00 -4.87
C VAL A 218 -9.89 -15.05 -5.63
N THR A 219 -9.60 -13.76 -5.60
CA THR A 219 -10.34 -12.72 -6.33
C THR A 219 -10.38 -12.99 -7.85
N ARG A 220 -9.25 -13.37 -8.47
CA ARG A 220 -9.20 -13.70 -9.90
C ARG A 220 -10.03 -14.93 -10.25
N ASP A 221 -9.95 -15.97 -9.45
CA ASP A 221 -10.69 -17.20 -9.68
C ASP A 221 -12.20 -16.97 -9.58
N ILE A 222 -12.65 -16.18 -8.59
CA ILE A 222 -14.05 -15.80 -8.47
C ILE A 222 -14.50 -14.92 -9.64
N ALA A 223 -13.72 -13.90 -10.01
CA ALA A 223 -14.04 -13.03 -11.15
C ALA A 223 -14.26 -13.82 -12.45
N LYS A 224 -13.44 -14.87 -12.69
CA LYS A 224 -13.60 -15.76 -13.85
C LYS A 224 -14.97 -16.46 -13.88
N ARG A 225 -15.47 -16.89 -12.73
CA ARG A 225 -16.78 -17.57 -12.61
C ARG A 225 -17.92 -16.61 -12.84
N LEU A 226 -17.84 -15.42 -12.24
CA LEU A 226 -18.86 -14.39 -12.41
C LEU A 226 -18.93 -13.86 -13.85
N ALA A 227 -17.79 -13.79 -14.53
CA ALA A 227 -17.76 -13.44 -15.95
C ALA A 227 -18.55 -14.45 -16.81
N GLN A 228 -18.56 -15.74 -16.47
CA GLN A 228 -19.37 -16.73 -17.19
C GLN A 228 -20.87 -16.47 -16.99
N VAL A 229 -21.28 -16.13 -15.77
CA VAL A 229 -22.68 -15.76 -15.46
C VAL A 229 -23.08 -14.46 -16.19
N SER A 230 -22.21 -13.46 -16.20
CA SER A 230 -22.44 -12.18 -16.93
C SER A 230 -22.66 -12.44 -18.42
N LEU A 231 -21.75 -13.17 -19.06
CA LEU A 231 -21.82 -13.49 -20.49
C LEU A 231 -23.09 -14.28 -20.85
N ALA A 232 -23.56 -15.16 -19.96
CA ALA A 232 -24.80 -15.90 -20.17
C ALA A 232 -26.05 -14.99 -20.11
N LEU A 233 -26.07 -14.03 -19.17
CA LEU A 233 -27.14 -13.05 -19.06
C LEU A 233 -27.12 -12.03 -20.22
N GLU A 234 -25.95 -11.60 -20.66
CA GLU A 234 -25.77 -10.73 -21.82
C GLU A 234 -26.29 -11.39 -23.11
N LYS A 235 -26.01 -12.69 -23.31
CA LYS A 235 -26.58 -13.48 -24.43
C LYS A 235 -28.11 -13.53 -24.42
N LYS A 236 -28.74 -13.38 -23.24
CA LYS A 236 -30.19 -13.28 -23.07
C LYS A 236 -30.72 -11.84 -23.24
N ASN A 237 -29.87 -10.89 -23.65
CA ASN A 237 -30.17 -9.47 -23.82
C ASN A 237 -30.60 -8.74 -22.54
N TYR A 238 -30.13 -9.20 -21.36
CA TYR A 238 -30.31 -8.41 -20.14
C TYR A 238 -29.44 -7.13 -20.20
N PRO A 239 -29.94 -5.98 -19.73
CA PRO A 239 -29.14 -4.77 -19.64
C PRO A 239 -27.93 -5.00 -18.74
N ALA A 240 -26.73 -4.60 -19.18
CA ALA A 240 -25.49 -4.77 -18.42
C ALA A 240 -25.56 -4.17 -17.01
N GLN A 241 -26.34 -3.10 -16.84
CA GLN A 241 -26.62 -2.49 -15.54
C GLN A 241 -27.35 -3.45 -14.58
N ASP A 242 -28.38 -4.14 -15.05
CA ASP A 242 -29.17 -5.06 -14.22
C ASP A 242 -28.34 -6.30 -13.88
N VAL A 243 -27.55 -6.78 -14.84
CA VAL A 243 -26.60 -7.89 -14.65
C VAL A 243 -25.57 -7.56 -13.57
N ALA A 244 -24.93 -6.39 -13.66
CA ALA A 244 -23.95 -5.97 -12.67
C ALA A 244 -24.56 -5.87 -11.27
N MET A 245 -25.72 -5.20 -11.12
CA MET A 245 -26.41 -5.08 -9.83
C MET A 245 -26.83 -6.44 -9.27
N PHE A 246 -27.31 -7.35 -10.12
CA PHE A 246 -27.65 -8.72 -9.74
C PHE A 246 -26.43 -9.49 -9.22
N LEU A 247 -25.31 -9.47 -9.97
CA LEU A 247 -24.07 -10.15 -9.56
C LEU A 247 -23.54 -9.57 -8.26
N MET A 248 -23.57 -8.25 -8.09
CA MET A 248 -23.13 -7.61 -6.84
C MET A 248 -23.96 -8.02 -5.63
N ARG A 249 -25.28 -8.21 -5.78
CA ARG A 249 -26.11 -8.74 -4.68
C ARG A 249 -25.76 -10.19 -4.36
N CYS A 250 -25.55 -11.03 -5.37
CA CYS A 250 -25.08 -12.40 -5.17
C CYS A 250 -23.77 -12.41 -4.37
N LEU A 251 -22.80 -11.58 -4.77
CA LEU A 251 -21.52 -11.44 -4.09
C LEU A 251 -21.66 -11.00 -2.64
N PHE A 252 -22.48 -9.99 -2.39
CA PHE A 252 -22.72 -9.53 -1.04
C PHE A 252 -23.38 -10.61 -0.19
N THR A 253 -24.32 -11.39 -0.74
CA THR A 253 -24.95 -12.49 -0.01
C THR A 253 -23.94 -13.59 0.35
N MET A 254 -23.01 -13.94 -0.56
CA MET A 254 -21.89 -14.84 -0.26
C MET A 254 -20.95 -14.27 0.82
N PHE A 255 -20.67 -12.97 0.76
CA PHE A 255 -19.90 -12.30 1.80
C PHE A 255 -20.61 -12.34 3.15
N ALA A 256 -21.93 -12.12 3.17
CA ALA A 256 -22.73 -12.03 4.38
C ALA A 256 -22.80 -13.36 5.17
N GLU A 257 -22.86 -14.51 4.50
CA GLU A 257 -22.78 -15.82 5.18
C GLU A 257 -21.40 -16.07 5.80
N ASP A 258 -20.33 -15.71 5.09
CA ASP A 258 -18.96 -15.97 5.55
C ASP A 258 -18.55 -15.10 6.75
N VAL A 259 -19.03 -13.85 6.81
CA VAL A 259 -18.76 -12.96 7.95
C VAL A 259 -19.77 -13.12 9.10
N GLY A 260 -20.70 -14.07 9.02
CA GLY A 260 -21.66 -14.37 10.10
C GLY A 260 -22.83 -13.38 10.20
N LEU A 261 -23.13 -12.65 9.13
CA LEU A 261 -24.36 -11.85 9.03
C LEU A 261 -25.56 -12.73 8.64
N LEU A 262 -25.32 -13.79 7.87
CA LEU A 262 -26.24 -14.89 7.63
C LEU A 262 -25.68 -16.19 8.27
N PRO A 263 -26.50 -17.24 8.45
CA PRO A 263 -25.99 -18.54 8.86
C PRO A 263 -24.92 -19.06 7.89
N GLU A 264 -23.93 -19.78 8.42
CA GLU A 264 -22.78 -20.26 7.64
C GLU A 264 -23.24 -21.17 6.49
N LYS A 265 -22.72 -20.95 5.28
CA LYS A 265 -23.02 -21.72 4.04
C LYS A 265 -24.49 -21.71 3.59
N SER A 266 -25.33 -20.88 4.20
CA SER A 266 -26.76 -20.85 3.94
C SER A 266 -27.12 -20.42 2.52
N PHE A 267 -26.43 -19.45 1.93
CA PHE A 267 -26.66 -19.04 0.55
C PHE A 267 -26.11 -20.07 -0.44
N LYS A 268 -24.96 -20.67 -0.14
CA LYS A 268 -24.44 -21.79 -0.92
C LYS A 268 -25.45 -22.95 -0.99
N GLU A 269 -26.09 -23.31 0.13
CA GLU A 269 -27.11 -24.35 0.18
C GLU A 269 -28.35 -23.99 -0.67
N VAL A 270 -28.80 -22.72 -0.63
CA VAL A 270 -29.87 -22.23 -1.53
C VAL A 270 -29.48 -22.41 -3.00
N LEU A 271 -28.23 -22.07 -3.36
CA LEU A 271 -27.73 -22.27 -4.73
C LEU A 271 -27.65 -23.76 -5.11
N GLU A 272 -27.32 -24.66 -4.16
CA GLU A 272 -27.34 -26.12 -4.36
C GLU A 272 -28.74 -26.67 -4.66
N GLU A 273 -29.76 -26.14 -3.99
CA GLU A 273 -31.15 -26.50 -4.24
C GLU A 273 -31.66 -25.92 -5.57
N CYS A 274 -31.34 -24.66 -5.85
CA CYS A 274 -31.67 -24.01 -7.12
C CYS A 274 -30.95 -24.66 -8.30
N GLU A 275 -29.74 -25.20 -8.14
CA GLU A 275 -29.05 -25.93 -9.22
C GLU A 275 -29.84 -27.20 -9.63
N LYS A 276 -30.53 -27.83 -8.67
CA LYS A 276 -31.40 -28.99 -8.92
C LYS A 276 -32.75 -28.57 -9.50
N ASN A 277 -33.23 -27.38 -9.14
CA ASN A 277 -34.49 -26.80 -9.62
C ASN A 277 -34.32 -25.32 -10.04
N PRO A 278 -33.78 -25.03 -11.24
CA PRO A 278 -33.46 -23.66 -11.65
C PRO A 278 -34.64 -22.69 -11.68
N ASP A 279 -35.86 -23.18 -11.89
CA ASP A 279 -37.07 -22.35 -11.94
C ASP A 279 -37.40 -21.70 -10.59
N ALA A 280 -36.92 -22.27 -9.48
CA ALA A 280 -37.11 -21.70 -8.14
C ALA A 280 -36.15 -20.53 -7.85
N PHE A 281 -35.05 -20.40 -8.59
CA PHE A 281 -33.97 -19.46 -8.28
C PHE A 281 -34.43 -18.02 -8.08
N THR A 282 -35.26 -17.50 -8.99
CA THR A 282 -35.72 -16.11 -8.94
C THR A 282 -36.62 -15.84 -7.75
N HIS A 283 -37.45 -16.81 -7.38
CA HIS A 283 -38.33 -16.73 -6.21
C HIS A 283 -37.53 -16.80 -4.91
N ASP A 284 -36.69 -17.82 -4.78
CA ASP A 284 -35.97 -18.15 -3.55
C ASP A 284 -34.94 -17.07 -3.20
N VAL A 285 -34.14 -16.65 -4.18
CA VAL A 285 -33.14 -15.59 -3.98
C VAL A 285 -33.80 -14.21 -3.84
N GLY A 286 -34.88 -13.95 -4.58
CA GLY A 286 -35.65 -12.71 -4.44
C GLY A 286 -36.26 -12.56 -3.05
N GLN A 287 -36.84 -13.63 -2.49
CA GLN A 287 -37.39 -13.66 -1.13
C GLN A 287 -36.31 -13.46 -0.07
N LEU A 288 -35.14 -14.08 -0.25
CA LEU A 288 -34.00 -13.86 0.64
C LEU A 288 -33.57 -12.39 0.65
N TRP A 289 -33.42 -11.76 -0.51
CA TRP A 289 -33.05 -10.35 -0.60
C TRP A 289 -34.10 -9.41 -0.03
N GLU A 290 -35.39 -9.73 -0.19
CA GLU A 290 -36.47 -9.03 0.52
C GLU A 290 -36.32 -9.14 2.04
N ALA A 291 -36.04 -10.35 2.55
CA ALA A 291 -35.87 -10.57 3.97
C ALA A 291 -34.65 -9.81 4.52
N MET A 292 -33.54 -9.77 3.77
CA MET A 292 -32.34 -9.01 4.12
C MET A 292 -32.57 -7.49 4.13
N ASP A 293 -33.36 -6.96 3.20
CA ASP A 293 -33.71 -5.53 3.15
C ASP A 293 -34.56 -5.12 4.35
N LEU A 294 -35.56 -5.93 4.70
CA LEU A 294 -36.56 -5.62 5.73
C LEU A 294 -36.18 -6.10 7.15
N GLY A 295 -35.25 -7.04 7.27
CA GLY A 295 -34.94 -7.72 8.55
C GLY A 295 -36.03 -8.70 8.98
N THR A 296 -36.64 -9.40 8.02
CA THR A 296 -37.78 -10.30 8.24
C THR A 296 -37.37 -11.78 8.13
N TRP A 297 -38.35 -12.68 8.09
CA TRP A 297 -38.12 -14.11 7.98
C TRP A 297 -37.70 -14.49 6.55
N ALA A 298 -36.54 -15.15 6.41
CA ALA A 298 -36.12 -15.78 5.16
C ALA A 298 -36.63 -17.22 5.13
N HIS A 299 -37.53 -17.55 4.20
CA HIS A 299 -38.15 -18.87 4.12
C HIS A 299 -37.13 -19.94 3.73
N VAL A 300 -36.27 -19.61 2.77
CA VAL A 300 -35.21 -20.50 2.29
C VAL A 300 -34.18 -20.82 3.37
N LEU A 301 -33.90 -19.87 4.27
CA LEU A 301 -32.96 -20.07 5.38
C LEU A 301 -33.62 -20.54 6.68
N LYS A 302 -34.96 -20.56 6.72
CA LYS A 302 -35.78 -20.90 7.91
C LYS A 302 -35.34 -20.14 9.17
N THR A 303 -34.99 -18.87 9.01
CA THR A 303 -34.56 -18.02 10.11
C THR A 303 -34.91 -16.56 9.87
N LYS A 304 -34.95 -15.77 10.94
CA LYS A 304 -35.02 -14.31 10.83
C LYS A 304 -33.63 -13.78 10.49
N VAL A 305 -33.52 -13.03 9.40
CA VAL A 305 -32.25 -12.40 9.00
C VAL A 305 -32.16 -10.97 9.54
N LYS A 306 -30.93 -10.48 9.69
CA LYS A 306 -30.65 -9.11 10.15
C LYS A 306 -31.10 -8.09 9.11
N LYS A 307 -31.45 -6.88 9.54
CA LYS A 307 -31.80 -5.78 8.63
C LYS A 307 -30.56 -5.11 8.05
N PHE A 308 -30.43 -5.10 6.73
CA PHE A 308 -29.31 -4.45 6.04
C PHE A 308 -29.62 -2.99 5.62
N ASN A 309 -30.76 -2.68 4.97
CA ASN A 309 -31.13 -1.33 4.45
C ASN A 309 -30.16 -0.78 3.35
N GLY A 310 -30.41 0.27 2.53
CA GLY A 310 -31.63 1.00 2.13
C GLY A 310 -31.61 1.53 0.65
N GLU A 311 -30.54 1.32 -0.12
CA GLU A 311 -30.54 1.54 -1.59
C GLU A 311 -30.12 0.30 -2.38
N PHE A 312 -29.12 -0.44 -1.89
CA PHE A 312 -28.53 -1.57 -2.61
C PHE A 312 -29.50 -2.76 -2.83
N PHE A 313 -30.22 -3.16 -1.77
CA PHE A 313 -31.26 -4.21 -1.83
C PHE A 313 -32.66 -3.70 -2.18
N ARG A 314 -32.82 -2.40 -2.47
CA ARG A 314 -34.14 -1.81 -2.75
C ARG A 314 -34.75 -2.34 -4.06
N ASN A 315 -33.92 -2.64 -5.06
CA ASN A 315 -34.33 -3.32 -6.29
C ASN A 315 -34.02 -4.82 -6.18
N ARG A 316 -34.97 -5.60 -5.68
CA ARG A 316 -34.80 -7.01 -5.23
C ARG A 316 -34.86 -8.04 -6.36
N ALA A 317 -34.84 -7.60 -7.61
CA ALA A 317 -35.06 -8.48 -8.75
C ALA A 317 -33.88 -9.45 -8.95
N ALA A 318 -34.14 -10.75 -8.76
CA ALA A 318 -33.26 -11.82 -9.18
C ALA A 318 -33.48 -12.11 -10.68
N LEU A 319 -32.39 -12.28 -11.43
CA LEU A 319 -32.45 -12.61 -12.86
C LEU A 319 -32.52 -14.14 -13.05
N PRO A 320 -33.30 -14.64 -14.02
CA PRO A 320 -33.41 -16.08 -14.25
C PRO A 320 -32.12 -16.67 -14.81
N LEU A 321 -31.60 -17.65 -14.09
CA LEU A 321 -30.38 -18.39 -14.44
C LEU A 321 -30.70 -19.83 -14.82
N GLY A 322 -29.90 -20.40 -15.72
CA GLY A 322 -29.93 -21.83 -15.99
C GLY A 322 -29.08 -22.58 -14.96
N ARG A 323 -29.12 -23.91 -15.06
CA ARG A 323 -28.38 -24.80 -14.16
C ARG A 323 -26.87 -24.51 -14.14
N GLU A 324 -26.28 -24.26 -15.30
CA GLU A 324 -24.83 -24.01 -15.42
C GLU A 324 -24.43 -22.72 -14.72
N GLU A 325 -25.17 -21.63 -14.91
CA GLU A 325 -24.88 -20.35 -14.27
C GLU A 325 -25.07 -20.38 -12.75
N ILE A 326 -26.09 -21.10 -12.27
CA ILE A 326 -26.29 -21.34 -10.83
C ILE A 326 -25.11 -22.14 -10.26
N GLY A 327 -24.62 -23.14 -11.00
CA GLY A 327 -23.43 -23.91 -10.64
C GLY A 327 -22.18 -23.05 -10.50
N GLU A 328 -21.99 -22.05 -11.36
CA GLU A 328 -20.87 -21.09 -11.23
C GLU A 328 -21.00 -20.18 -10.02
N LEU A 329 -22.21 -19.68 -9.72
CA LEU A 329 -22.46 -18.93 -8.48
C LEU A 329 -22.20 -19.79 -7.25
N ARG A 330 -22.61 -21.06 -7.26
CA ARG A 330 -22.37 -22.00 -6.16
C ARG A 330 -20.88 -22.27 -5.95
N GLN A 331 -20.12 -22.42 -7.04
CA GLN A 331 -18.66 -22.56 -6.93
C GLN A 331 -18.01 -21.29 -6.40
N ALA A 332 -18.48 -20.10 -6.81
CA ALA A 332 -18.02 -18.83 -6.22
C ALA A 332 -18.37 -18.73 -4.71
N ALA A 333 -19.53 -19.20 -4.29
CA ALA A 333 -19.94 -19.28 -2.88
C ALA A 333 -19.12 -20.31 -2.06
N SER A 334 -18.30 -21.16 -2.70
CA SER A 334 -17.44 -22.12 -2.00
C SER A 334 -16.06 -21.56 -1.62
N TYR A 335 -15.73 -20.33 -2.05
CA TYR A 335 -14.52 -19.63 -1.62
C TYR A 335 -14.73 -18.93 -0.28
N THR A 336 -13.65 -18.64 0.43
CA THR A 336 -13.69 -17.88 1.68
C THR A 336 -13.64 -16.37 1.39
N TRP A 337 -14.80 -15.71 1.48
CA TRP A 337 -15.04 -14.29 1.24
C TRP A 337 -14.40 -13.37 2.31
N LYS A 338 -13.90 -13.93 3.42
CA LYS A 338 -13.03 -13.21 4.37
C LYS A 338 -11.68 -12.83 3.76
N GLU A 339 -11.22 -13.56 2.75
CA GLU A 339 -9.94 -13.37 2.07
C GLU A 339 -10.07 -12.62 0.74
N VAL A 340 -11.29 -12.30 0.29
CA VAL A 340 -11.52 -11.61 -0.98
C VAL A 340 -11.24 -10.13 -0.84
N ASP A 341 -10.43 -9.59 -1.76
CA ASP A 341 -10.17 -8.17 -1.86
C ASP A 341 -11.42 -7.46 -2.43
N PRO A 342 -11.98 -6.45 -1.73
CA PRO A 342 -13.13 -5.68 -2.20
C PRO A 342 -12.93 -4.98 -3.56
N SER A 343 -11.70 -4.85 -4.06
CA SER A 343 -11.45 -4.39 -5.42
C SER A 343 -12.03 -5.30 -6.52
N ILE A 344 -12.43 -6.55 -6.20
CA ILE A 344 -13.14 -7.42 -7.14
C ILE A 344 -14.37 -6.73 -7.74
N PHE A 345 -15.10 -5.94 -6.95
CA PHE A 345 -16.28 -5.20 -7.41
C PHE A 345 -15.93 -4.17 -8.49
N GLY A 346 -14.74 -3.55 -8.38
CA GLY A 346 -14.18 -2.66 -9.39
C GLY A 346 -13.95 -3.37 -10.72
N THR A 347 -13.26 -4.51 -10.67
CA THR A 347 -12.96 -5.30 -11.88
C THR A 347 -14.22 -5.82 -12.58
N LEU A 348 -15.27 -6.16 -11.81
CA LEU A 348 -16.54 -6.60 -12.38
C LEU A 348 -17.30 -5.46 -13.05
N LEU A 349 -17.25 -4.24 -12.51
CA LEU A 349 -17.82 -3.08 -13.18
C LEU A 349 -17.10 -2.80 -14.50
N GLU A 350 -15.77 -2.83 -14.51
CA GLU A 350 -15.00 -2.60 -15.74
C GLU A 350 -15.34 -3.57 -16.86
N GLN A 351 -15.60 -4.83 -16.51
CA GLN A 351 -15.99 -5.87 -17.46
C GLN A 351 -17.43 -5.70 -17.95
N ALA A 352 -18.31 -5.13 -17.12
CA ALA A 352 -19.70 -4.85 -17.46
C ALA A 352 -19.91 -3.52 -18.23
N LEU A 353 -18.85 -2.74 -18.45
CA LEU A 353 -18.88 -1.53 -19.28
C LEU A 353 -18.49 -1.89 -20.73
N ASP A 354 -19.27 -1.41 -21.70
CA ASP A 354 -18.86 -1.44 -23.11
C ASP A 354 -17.51 -0.71 -23.26
N PRO A 355 -16.55 -1.22 -24.07
CA PRO A 355 -15.31 -0.53 -24.40
C PRO A 355 -15.44 0.99 -24.65
N GLU A 356 -16.46 1.46 -25.38
CA GLU A 356 -16.66 2.89 -25.62
C GLU A 356 -17.10 3.66 -24.37
N GLU A 357 -17.92 3.04 -23.53
CA GLU A 357 -18.38 3.63 -22.27
C GLU A 357 -17.23 3.67 -21.24
N ARG A 358 -16.42 2.61 -21.21
CA ARG A 358 -15.21 2.51 -20.37
C ARG A 358 -14.19 3.59 -20.72
N ASP A 359 -13.93 3.78 -22.01
CA ASP A 359 -12.99 4.81 -22.49
C ASP A 359 -13.55 6.23 -22.27
N ARG A 360 -14.86 6.46 -22.42
CA ARG A 360 -15.49 7.77 -22.16
C ARG A 360 -15.43 8.18 -20.69
N LEU A 361 -15.65 7.22 -19.79
CA LEU A 361 -15.68 7.46 -18.34
C LEU A 361 -14.28 7.46 -17.72
N GLY A 362 -13.23 7.05 -18.47
CA GLY A 362 -11.90 6.83 -17.90
C GLY A 362 -11.94 5.78 -16.78
N ALA A 363 -12.86 4.81 -16.89
CA ALA A 363 -13.12 3.80 -15.87
C ALA A 363 -12.01 2.74 -15.88
N HIS A 364 -10.82 3.16 -15.45
CA HIS A 364 -9.65 2.32 -15.24
C HIS A 364 -9.42 2.14 -13.76
N TYR A 365 -9.46 0.89 -13.34
CA TYR A 365 -9.13 0.42 -12.03
C TYR A 365 -7.67 0.79 -11.74
N THR A 366 -7.47 1.57 -10.68
CA THR A 366 -6.14 1.88 -10.19
C THR A 366 -5.68 0.74 -9.29
N PRO A 367 -4.58 0.02 -9.61
CA PRO A 367 -4.15 -1.11 -8.81
C PRO A 367 -3.86 -0.72 -7.37
N ARG A 368 -4.25 -1.59 -6.41
CA ARG A 368 -4.09 -1.37 -4.97
C ARG A 368 -2.71 -0.85 -4.57
N ALA A 369 -1.64 -1.42 -5.12
CA ALA A 369 -0.27 -0.98 -4.80
C ALA A 369 0.04 0.49 -5.17
N TYR A 370 -0.64 1.06 -6.18
CA TYR A 370 -0.51 2.48 -6.51
C TYR A 370 -1.36 3.35 -5.59
N VAL A 371 -2.59 2.90 -5.31
CA VAL A 371 -3.51 3.55 -4.36
C VAL A 371 -2.86 3.66 -2.99
N GLU A 372 -2.35 2.54 -2.46
CA GLU A 372 -1.72 2.46 -1.16
C GLU A 372 -0.51 3.40 -1.04
N ARG A 373 0.32 3.53 -2.08
CA ARG A 373 1.44 4.48 -2.07
C ARG A 373 0.99 5.92 -1.86
N LEU A 374 -0.10 6.32 -2.52
CA LEU A 374 -0.63 7.67 -2.38
C LEU A 374 -1.27 7.84 -1.00
N VAL A 375 -2.15 6.93 -0.60
CA VAL A 375 -2.83 6.98 0.71
C VAL A 375 -1.82 6.97 1.86
N VAL A 376 -0.77 6.16 1.77
CA VAL A 376 0.29 6.13 2.78
C VAL A 376 0.95 7.49 2.90
N ALA A 377 1.38 8.08 1.78
CA ALA A 377 2.07 9.36 1.79
C ALA A 377 1.17 10.54 2.19
N THR A 378 -0.11 10.54 1.78
CA THR A 378 -0.99 11.72 1.94
C THR A 378 -1.90 11.66 3.16
N VAL A 379 -2.23 10.46 3.66
CA VAL A 379 -3.15 10.27 4.79
C VAL A 379 -2.42 9.65 5.98
N ILE A 380 -1.75 8.53 5.78
CA ILE A 380 -1.25 7.71 6.90
C ILE A 380 0.05 8.25 7.49
N GLU A 381 1.00 8.72 6.68
CA GLU A 381 2.26 9.30 7.15
C GLU A 381 2.00 10.52 8.07
N PRO A 382 1.15 11.50 7.70
CA PRO A 382 0.78 12.58 8.61
C PRO A 382 0.14 12.10 9.92
N LEU A 383 -0.83 11.18 9.85
CA LEU A 383 -1.48 10.63 11.04
C LEU A 383 -0.51 9.84 11.94
N ARG A 384 0.44 9.12 11.34
CA ARG A 384 1.49 8.40 12.08
C ARG A 384 2.50 9.33 12.72
N GLU A 385 2.82 10.46 12.09
CA GLU A 385 3.66 11.49 12.71
C GLU A 385 2.99 12.05 13.97
N ASP A 386 1.72 12.44 13.86
CA ASP A 386 0.92 12.87 15.01
C ASP A 386 0.88 11.79 16.10
N TRP A 387 0.65 10.54 15.72
CA TRP A 387 0.63 9.41 16.64
C TRP A 387 1.96 9.24 17.40
N ARG A 388 3.10 9.31 16.71
CA ARG A 388 4.43 9.22 17.35
C ARG A 388 4.65 10.31 18.39
N ASN A 389 4.20 11.54 18.10
CA ASN A 389 4.29 12.65 19.05
C ASN A 389 3.44 12.40 20.30
N VAL A 390 2.23 11.87 20.11
CA VAL A 390 1.33 11.47 21.21
C VAL A 390 1.94 10.34 22.03
N GLN A 391 2.53 9.33 21.40
CA GLN A 391 3.20 8.24 22.10
C GLN A 391 4.38 8.72 22.96
N ALA A 392 5.20 9.63 22.45
CA ALA A 392 6.32 10.20 23.20
C ALA A 392 5.84 10.99 24.43
N THR A 393 4.78 11.80 24.27
CA THR A 393 4.15 12.54 25.36
C THR A 393 3.52 11.61 26.39
N ALA A 394 2.77 10.60 25.94
CA ALA A 394 2.13 9.61 26.80
C ALA A 394 3.16 8.79 27.59
N GLU A 395 4.28 8.40 26.97
CA GLU A 395 5.36 7.67 27.66
C GLU A 395 6.06 8.56 28.70
N THR A 396 6.24 9.85 28.42
CA THR A 396 6.79 10.82 29.38
C THR A 396 5.89 10.96 30.61
N LYS A 397 4.58 11.12 30.41
CA LYS A 397 3.58 11.19 31.50
C LYS A 397 3.51 9.86 32.28
N ARG A 398 3.59 8.74 31.58
CA ARG A 398 3.66 7.41 32.19
C ARG A 398 4.90 7.25 33.06
N ALA A 399 6.06 7.72 32.60
CA ALA A 399 7.31 7.66 33.36
C ALA A 399 7.28 8.53 34.62
N SER A 400 6.55 9.66 34.60
CA SER A 400 6.29 10.49 35.78
C SER A 400 5.17 9.95 36.68
N GLY A 401 4.61 8.77 36.40
CA GLY A 401 3.55 8.12 37.17
C GLY A 401 2.13 8.58 36.85
N ASP A 402 1.95 9.51 35.90
CA ASP A 402 0.64 10.02 35.47
C ASP A 402 0.03 9.15 34.36
N LEU A 403 -0.44 7.95 34.73
CA LEU A 403 -1.11 7.03 33.81
C LEU A 403 -2.43 7.59 33.27
N LYS A 404 -3.15 8.40 34.06
CA LYS A 404 -4.43 9.00 33.65
C LYS A 404 -4.21 10.06 32.58
N GLY A 405 -3.23 10.96 32.76
CA GLY A 405 -2.87 11.98 31.78
C GLY A 405 -2.23 11.39 30.52
N ALA A 406 -1.52 10.26 30.63
CA ALA A 406 -1.05 9.49 29.48
C ALA A 406 -2.22 8.91 28.67
N ALA A 407 -3.17 8.25 29.34
CA ALA A 407 -4.36 7.70 28.68
C ALA A 407 -5.24 8.81 28.06
N ALA A 408 -5.37 9.96 28.73
CA ALA A 408 -6.11 11.11 28.19
C ALA A 408 -5.49 11.64 26.88
N GLU A 409 -4.15 11.71 26.80
CA GLU A 409 -3.45 12.13 25.58
C GLU A 409 -3.78 11.21 24.39
N VAL A 410 -3.75 9.89 24.63
CA VAL A 410 -4.08 8.89 23.62
C VAL A 410 -5.56 8.96 23.22
N ARG A 411 -6.48 9.21 24.16
CA ARG A 411 -7.91 9.40 23.85
C ARG A 411 -8.17 10.60 22.95
N VAL A 412 -7.51 11.73 23.22
CA VAL A 412 -7.62 12.93 22.36
C VAL A 412 -7.17 12.63 20.93
N PHE A 413 -6.10 11.85 20.77
CA PHE A 413 -5.69 11.41 19.43
C PHE A 413 -6.71 10.48 18.77
N HIS A 414 -7.28 9.55 19.53
CA HIS A 414 -8.33 8.66 19.03
C HIS A 414 -9.57 9.43 18.56
N GLU A 415 -10.02 10.43 19.31
CA GLU A 415 -11.10 11.34 18.91
C GLU A 415 -10.78 12.06 17.60
N LYS A 416 -9.58 12.66 17.50
CA LYS A 416 -9.11 13.30 16.25
C LYS A 416 -9.09 12.34 15.06
N LEU A 417 -8.69 11.09 15.28
CA LEU A 417 -8.68 10.05 14.24
C LEU A 417 -10.11 9.71 13.77
N CYS A 418 -11.09 9.67 14.69
CA CYS A 418 -12.51 9.42 14.39
C CYS A 418 -13.22 10.63 13.76
N GLU A 419 -12.67 11.85 13.90
CA GLU A 419 -13.18 13.07 13.26
C GLU A 419 -12.56 13.36 11.89
N THR A 420 -11.46 12.68 11.55
CA THR A 420 -10.73 12.91 10.29
C THR A 420 -11.57 12.46 9.09
N ARG A 421 -11.69 13.30 8.06
CA ARG A 421 -12.48 13.01 6.84
C ARG A 421 -11.59 12.96 5.61
N VAL A 422 -11.83 11.98 4.74
CA VAL A 422 -11.10 11.78 3.49
C VAL A 422 -12.07 11.96 2.32
N LEU A 423 -11.76 12.86 1.40
CA LEU A 423 -12.55 13.11 0.19
C LEU A 423 -11.82 12.64 -1.07
N ASP A 424 -12.51 11.86 -1.89
CA ASP A 424 -12.11 11.54 -3.26
C ASP A 424 -13.16 12.12 -4.25
N PRO A 425 -12.82 13.20 -4.97
CA PRO A 425 -13.75 13.89 -5.87
C PRO A 425 -13.98 13.16 -7.21
N ALA A 426 -13.31 12.04 -7.46
CA ALA A 426 -13.52 11.20 -8.64
C ALA A 426 -13.34 9.73 -8.23
N CYS A 427 -14.17 9.31 -7.27
CA CYS A 427 -13.88 8.11 -6.49
C CYS A 427 -14.04 6.80 -7.24
N GLY A 428 -14.72 6.79 -8.40
CA GLY A 428 -14.98 5.58 -9.16
C GLY A 428 -15.67 4.55 -8.28
N THR A 429 -15.11 3.34 -8.23
CA THR A 429 -15.60 2.25 -7.38
C THR A 429 -15.06 2.30 -5.94
N GLY A 430 -14.46 3.42 -5.52
CA GLY A 430 -14.11 3.69 -4.12
C GLY A 430 -12.77 3.12 -3.64
N ASN A 431 -11.85 2.72 -4.52
CA ASN A 431 -10.62 2.03 -4.10
C ASN A 431 -9.72 2.89 -3.18
N PHE A 432 -9.56 4.20 -3.47
CA PHE A 432 -8.82 5.12 -2.60
C PHE A 432 -9.46 5.27 -1.22
N LEU A 433 -10.79 5.39 -1.19
CA LEU A 433 -11.56 5.52 0.04
C LEU A 433 -11.47 4.24 0.89
N TYR A 434 -11.57 3.07 0.25
CA TYR A 434 -11.41 1.78 0.89
C TYR A 434 -10.02 1.59 1.52
N VAL A 435 -8.95 1.82 0.75
CA VAL A 435 -7.58 1.67 1.27
C VAL A 435 -7.32 2.68 2.40
N SER A 436 -7.87 3.89 2.31
CA SER A 436 -7.81 4.87 3.39
C SER A 436 -8.52 4.37 4.66
N LEU A 437 -9.72 3.83 4.54
CA LEU A 437 -10.48 3.21 5.63
C LEU A 437 -9.70 2.08 6.29
N GLU A 438 -9.18 1.15 5.49
CA GLU A 438 -8.42 0.01 5.99
C GLU A 438 -7.19 0.44 6.79
N LEU A 439 -6.38 1.38 6.25
CA LEU A 439 -5.16 1.83 6.90
C LEU A 439 -5.44 2.70 8.13
N MET A 440 -6.47 3.55 8.10
CA MET A 440 -6.92 4.31 9.28
C MET A 440 -7.45 3.38 10.37
N LYS A 441 -8.17 2.32 10.01
CA LYS A 441 -8.62 1.27 10.94
C LYS A 441 -7.48 0.51 11.58
N ARG A 442 -6.43 0.22 10.80
CA ARG A 442 -5.20 -0.39 11.33
C ARG A 442 -4.53 0.52 12.35
N LEU A 443 -4.42 1.82 12.06
CA LEU A 443 -3.90 2.80 13.00
C LEU A 443 -4.78 2.92 14.26
N GLU A 444 -6.10 2.94 14.10
CA GLU A 444 -7.04 2.94 15.22
C GLU A 444 -6.81 1.75 16.16
N GLY A 445 -6.58 0.56 15.60
CA GLY A 445 -6.21 -0.63 16.38
C GLY A 445 -4.99 -0.40 17.28
N GLU A 446 -3.92 0.17 16.73
CA GLU A 446 -2.70 0.51 17.49
C GLU A 446 -2.99 1.50 18.64
N VAL A 447 -3.89 2.47 18.41
CA VAL A 447 -4.28 3.49 19.39
C VAL A 447 -5.12 2.88 20.52
N LEU A 448 -6.10 2.05 20.19
CA LEU A 448 -6.96 1.37 21.17
C LEU A 448 -6.15 0.41 22.05
N GLU A 449 -5.16 -0.28 21.47
CA GLU A 449 -4.23 -1.13 22.22
C GLU A 449 -3.37 -0.31 23.19
N ALA A 450 -2.84 0.84 22.77
CA ALA A 450 -2.10 1.74 23.66
C ALA A 450 -2.96 2.23 24.84
N LEU A 451 -4.26 2.48 24.61
CA LEU A 451 -5.20 2.79 25.70
C LEU A 451 -5.38 1.62 26.67
N LEU A 452 -5.53 0.41 26.14
CA LEU A 452 -5.64 -0.80 26.93
C LEU A 452 -4.38 -1.01 27.79
N ASP A 453 -3.19 -0.77 27.25
CA ASP A 453 -1.91 -0.90 27.97
C ASP A 453 -1.75 0.14 29.10
N LEU A 454 -2.33 1.34 28.93
CA LEU A 454 -2.23 2.43 29.90
C LEU A 454 -3.27 2.36 31.04
N GLY A 455 -4.48 1.85 30.76
CA GLY A 455 -5.59 1.89 31.73
C GLY A 455 -6.51 0.67 31.74
N GLY A 456 -6.14 -0.43 31.09
CA GLY A 456 -6.91 -1.67 31.05
C GLY A 456 -8.27 -1.52 30.36
N GLN A 457 -9.17 -2.47 30.61
CA GLN A 457 -10.52 -2.47 30.00
C GLN A 457 -11.35 -1.23 30.35
N GLU A 458 -11.07 -0.58 31.47
CA GLU A 458 -11.73 0.65 31.88
C GLU A 458 -11.35 1.84 30.98
N ALA A 459 -10.16 1.82 30.38
CA ALA A 459 -9.75 2.82 29.39
C ALA A 459 -10.52 2.73 28.06
N LEU A 460 -11.11 1.57 27.76
CA LEU A 460 -11.91 1.37 26.54
C LEU A 460 -13.39 1.69 26.73
N ARG A 461 -13.84 1.92 27.97
CA ARG A 461 -15.24 2.31 28.25
C ARG A 461 -15.57 3.64 27.57
N GLY A 462 -16.71 3.65 26.87
CA GLY A 462 -17.23 4.83 26.15
C GLY A 462 -16.75 4.96 24.70
N LEU A 463 -15.72 4.22 24.28
CA LEU A 463 -15.18 4.26 22.90
C LEU A 463 -15.93 3.34 21.93
N GLY A 464 -16.83 2.48 22.44
CA GLY A 464 -17.49 1.46 21.63
C GLY A 464 -18.32 2.00 20.45
N SER A 465 -18.86 3.21 20.59
CA SER A 465 -19.68 3.92 19.60
C SER A 465 -18.92 4.97 18.79
N HIS A 466 -17.70 5.33 19.21
CA HIS A 466 -16.88 6.34 18.53
C HIS A 466 -15.67 5.63 17.96
N SER A 467 -15.71 5.34 16.66
CA SER A 467 -14.67 4.55 16.00
C SER A 467 -14.55 5.01 14.56
N VAL A 468 -13.42 4.72 13.93
CA VAL A 468 -13.28 4.98 12.50
C VAL A 468 -14.40 4.23 11.76
N ASP A 469 -15.13 4.85 10.85
CA ASP A 469 -16.20 4.15 10.13
C ASP A 469 -16.47 4.78 8.74
N PRO A 470 -17.29 4.14 7.88
CA PRO A 470 -17.52 4.59 6.51
C PRO A 470 -17.96 6.06 6.37
N HIS A 471 -18.59 6.69 7.37
CA HIS A 471 -19.07 8.07 7.26
C HIS A 471 -17.95 9.11 7.04
N GLN A 472 -16.72 8.78 7.42
CA GLN A 472 -15.55 9.63 7.26
C GLN A 472 -15.04 9.70 5.81
N PHE A 473 -15.43 8.75 4.96
CA PHE A 473 -14.92 8.57 3.61
C PHE A 473 -15.93 9.09 2.60
N LEU A 474 -15.63 10.20 1.97
CA LEU A 474 -16.52 10.97 1.10
C LEU A 474 -16.10 10.79 -0.35
N GLY A 475 -17.08 10.60 -1.24
CA GLY A 475 -16.84 10.36 -2.65
C GLY A 475 -17.75 11.20 -3.53
N LEU A 476 -17.22 11.73 -4.63
CA LEU A 476 -18.03 12.21 -5.75
C LEU A 476 -17.77 11.30 -6.95
N GLU A 477 -18.84 10.92 -7.64
CA GLU A 477 -18.76 10.06 -8.80
C GLU A 477 -19.88 10.40 -9.80
N ILE A 478 -19.58 10.46 -11.09
CA ILE A 478 -20.58 10.81 -12.10
C ILE A 478 -21.45 9.61 -12.49
N ASN A 479 -20.89 8.42 -12.47
CA ASN A 479 -21.56 7.17 -12.79
C ASN A 479 -22.29 6.63 -11.56
N PRO A 480 -23.64 6.60 -11.55
CA PRO A 480 -24.42 6.09 -10.41
C PRO A 480 -24.04 4.65 -10.01
N ARG A 481 -23.58 3.83 -10.97
CA ARG A 481 -23.17 2.44 -10.71
C ARG A 481 -21.88 2.39 -9.91
N ALA A 482 -20.87 3.15 -10.32
CA ALA A 482 -19.59 3.23 -9.63
C ALA A 482 -19.77 3.79 -8.21
N ALA A 483 -20.64 4.79 -8.05
CA ALA A 483 -21.00 5.35 -6.75
C ALA A 483 -21.60 4.30 -5.80
N ALA A 484 -22.58 3.51 -6.27
CA ALA A 484 -23.19 2.44 -5.48
C ALA A 484 -22.17 1.36 -5.07
N ILE A 485 -21.22 1.05 -5.96
CA ILE A 485 -20.11 0.13 -5.66
C ILE A 485 -19.19 0.70 -4.60
N ALA A 486 -18.80 1.98 -4.71
CA ALA A 486 -17.92 2.62 -3.74
C ALA A 486 -18.50 2.55 -2.33
N GLU A 487 -19.82 2.77 -2.18
CA GLU A 487 -20.51 2.62 -0.90
C GLU A 487 -20.43 1.18 -0.37
N LEU A 488 -20.70 0.18 -1.23
CA LEU A 488 -20.62 -1.23 -0.86
C LEU A 488 -19.21 -1.65 -0.43
N VAL A 489 -18.19 -1.25 -1.19
CA VAL A 489 -16.79 -1.58 -0.94
C VAL A 489 -16.35 -1.05 0.44
N LEU A 490 -16.74 0.18 0.79
CA LEU A 490 -16.47 0.76 2.11
C LEU A 490 -17.12 -0.06 3.23
N TRP A 491 -18.38 -0.46 3.04
CA TRP A 491 -19.09 -1.28 4.03
C TRP A 491 -18.48 -2.66 4.20
N ILE A 492 -18.13 -3.34 3.11
CA ILE A 492 -17.47 -4.64 3.16
C ILE A 492 -16.13 -4.53 3.90
N GLY A 493 -15.32 -3.53 3.58
CA GLY A 493 -14.06 -3.27 4.29
C GLY A 493 -14.24 -3.01 5.78
N TYR A 494 -15.23 -2.18 6.15
CA TYR A 494 -15.57 -1.92 7.55
C TYR A 494 -16.02 -3.20 8.28
N LEU A 495 -16.92 -3.99 7.68
CA LEU A 495 -17.45 -5.22 8.27
C LEU A 495 -16.36 -6.27 8.45
N GLN A 496 -15.50 -6.46 7.45
CA GLN A 496 -14.33 -7.36 7.56
C GLN A 496 -13.48 -6.99 8.78
N TRP A 497 -13.21 -5.70 9.01
CA TRP A 497 -12.45 -5.26 10.16
C TRP A 497 -13.23 -5.40 11.49
N HIS A 498 -14.52 -5.05 11.49
CA HIS A 498 -15.38 -5.14 12.67
C HIS A 498 -15.46 -6.59 13.18
N PHE A 499 -15.65 -7.56 12.30
CA PHE A 499 -15.73 -8.97 12.67
C PHE A 499 -14.38 -9.54 13.14
N ARG A 500 -13.26 -9.10 12.53
CA ARG A 500 -11.90 -9.48 13.01
C ARG A 500 -11.61 -9.00 14.43
N THR A 501 -12.21 -7.89 14.86
CA THR A 501 -11.88 -7.24 16.15
C THR A 501 -12.91 -7.46 17.25
N LYS A 502 -14.20 -7.38 16.94
CA LYS A 502 -15.30 -7.43 17.94
C LYS A 502 -16.01 -8.79 17.99
N GLY A 503 -15.92 -9.61 16.95
CA GLY A 503 -16.54 -10.95 16.89
C GLY A 503 -18.08 -10.96 16.93
N ALA A 504 -18.74 -9.80 16.92
CA ALA A 504 -20.19 -9.65 16.93
C ALA A 504 -20.64 -8.76 15.76
N ALA A 505 -21.91 -8.86 15.37
CA ALA A 505 -22.46 -8.00 14.31
C ALA A 505 -22.70 -6.57 14.82
N PRO A 506 -22.53 -5.55 13.96
CA PRO A 506 -22.86 -4.17 14.31
C PRO A 506 -24.36 -3.98 14.56
N GLU A 507 -24.72 -2.84 15.14
CA GLU A 507 -26.12 -2.47 15.37
C GLU A 507 -26.91 -2.34 14.06
N GLU A 508 -28.15 -2.82 14.06
CA GLU A 508 -29.03 -2.71 12.89
C GLU A 508 -29.54 -1.28 12.68
N PRO A 509 -29.62 -0.80 11.42
CA PRO A 509 -29.31 -1.53 10.18
C PRO A 509 -27.80 -1.72 9.96
N ILE A 510 -27.43 -2.91 9.47
CA ILE A 510 -26.03 -3.31 9.23
C ILE A 510 -25.35 -2.39 8.20
N LEU A 511 -26.08 -1.98 7.17
CA LEU A 511 -25.64 -0.97 6.19
C LEU A 511 -26.41 0.33 6.44
N ARG A 512 -25.71 1.33 6.97
CA ARG A 512 -26.27 2.67 7.18
C ARG A 512 -26.13 3.49 5.89
N ALA A 513 -27.20 4.16 5.46
CA ALA A 513 -27.16 5.04 4.30
C ALA A 513 -26.57 6.41 4.70
N PHE A 514 -25.23 6.49 4.74
CA PHE A 514 -24.54 7.73 5.13
C PHE A 514 -24.62 8.84 4.07
N ARG A 515 -24.93 8.49 2.80
CA ARG A 515 -24.93 9.42 1.65
C ARG A 515 -23.59 10.17 1.50
N ASN A 516 -22.51 9.49 1.90
CA ASN A 516 -21.13 9.94 1.83
C ASN A 516 -20.57 9.85 0.40
N ILE A 517 -21.08 8.93 -0.42
CA ILE A 517 -20.82 8.89 -1.86
C ILE A 517 -21.99 9.59 -2.59
N GLN A 518 -21.68 10.61 -3.40
CA GLN A 518 -22.68 11.39 -4.12
C GLN A 518 -22.50 11.27 -5.62
N VAL A 519 -23.62 11.01 -6.31
CA VAL A 519 -23.65 11.01 -7.77
C VAL A 519 -23.59 12.45 -8.28
N LYS A 520 -22.40 12.97 -8.53
CA LYS A 520 -22.14 14.38 -8.87
C LYS A 520 -20.92 14.51 -9.77
N ASN A 521 -20.95 15.53 -10.63
CA ASN A 521 -19.78 15.92 -11.41
C ASN A 521 -18.94 16.91 -10.60
N ALA A 522 -17.75 16.52 -10.15
CA ALA A 522 -16.90 17.38 -9.34
C ALA A 522 -16.44 18.68 -10.06
N VAL A 523 -16.47 18.71 -11.40
CA VAL A 523 -16.07 19.87 -12.22
C VAL A 523 -17.23 20.85 -12.45
N LEU A 524 -18.45 20.34 -12.68
CA LEU A 524 -19.61 21.15 -13.09
C LEU A 524 -20.56 21.53 -11.96
N THR A 525 -20.43 20.91 -10.78
CA THR A 525 -21.39 21.04 -9.67
C THR A 525 -20.79 21.67 -8.41
N TRP A 526 -19.83 22.59 -8.54
CA TRP A 526 -19.23 23.26 -7.38
C TRP A 526 -19.58 24.73 -7.28
N ASP A 527 -19.90 25.12 -6.05
CA ASP A 527 -19.80 26.46 -5.51
C ASP A 527 -18.87 26.37 -4.28
N SER A 528 -17.82 27.18 -4.20
CA SER A 528 -16.61 26.88 -3.40
C SER A 528 -16.78 26.94 -1.89
N ASP A 529 -17.99 27.24 -1.42
CA ASP A 529 -18.34 27.42 -0.01
C ASP A 529 -19.40 26.41 0.46
N LEU A 530 -20.05 25.66 -0.45
CA LEU A 530 -21.30 24.91 -0.24
C LEU A 530 -22.56 25.77 -0.02
N THR A 531 -22.51 27.09 -0.19
CA THR A 531 -23.68 27.96 -0.46
C THR A 531 -23.71 28.46 -1.91
N ILE A 532 -24.89 28.88 -2.38
CA ILE A 532 -25.14 29.25 -3.78
C ILE A 532 -24.39 30.55 -4.17
N GLY A 533 -23.56 30.46 -5.22
CA GLY A 533 -23.09 31.50 -6.14
C GLY A 533 -21.58 31.55 -6.45
N VAL A 534 -21.10 30.94 -7.56
CA VAL A 534 -20.19 31.43 -8.63
C VAL A 534 -20.21 30.43 -9.79
N ASP A 535 -20.51 30.92 -11.00
CA ASP A 535 -20.52 30.14 -12.24
C ASP A 535 -19.10 29.72 -12.67
N VAL A 536 -18.81 28.43 -12.49
CA VAL A 536 -17.54 27.81 -12.86
C VAL A 536 -17.35 27.66 -14.37
N THR A 537 -18.42 27.79 -15.16
CA THR A 537 -18.30 27.86 -16.63
C THR A 537 -17.73 29.19 -17.10
N ALA A 538 -17.71 30.22 -16.22
CA ALA A 538 -17.01 31.48 -16.44
C ALA A 538 -15.55 31.48 -15.94
N ALA A 539 -15.07 30.36 -15.37
CA ALA A 539 -13.69 30.24 -14.91
C ALA A 539 -12.73 30.35 -16.10
N LYS A 540 -11.84 31.35 -16.05
CA LYS A 540 -10.73 31.49 -17.01
C LYS A 540 -9.54 30.70 -16.51
N ALA A 541 -8.73 30.20 -17.43
CA ALA A 541 -7.45 29.60 -17.08
C ALA A 541 -6.65 30.60 -16.23
N LEU A 542 -6.20 30.14 -15.06
CA LEU A 542 -5.27 30.90 -14.23
C LEU A 542 -3.96 31.04 -15.01
N GLU A 543 -3.68 32.22 -15.54
CA GLU A 543 -2.37 32.57 -16.12
C GLU A 543 -1.22 32.28 -15.14
N ALA A 544 -1.52 32.25 -13.83
CA ALA A 544 -0.57 31.86 -12.78
C ALA A 544 -0.07 30.41 -12.89
N ASN A 545 -0.80 29.50 -13.56
CA ASN A 545 -0.32 28.14 -13.81
C ASN A 545 0.43 28.00 -15.14
N GLU A 546 0.36 29.03 -16.00
CA GLU A 546 1.09 29.08 -17.25
C GLU A 546 2.59 29.17 -16.94
N GLY A 547 3.35 28.13 -17.27
CA GLY A 547 4.78 28.02 -16.97
C GLY A 547 5.14 27.49 -15.58
N VAL A 548 4.19 27.18 -14.69
CA VAL A 548 4.48 26.68 -13.32
C VAL A 548 4.55 25.16 -13.22
N SER A 549 3.78 24.43 -14.04
CA SER A 549 3.91 22.97 -14.11
C SER A 549 3.88 22.50 -15.56
N SER A 550 4.81 21.63 -15.91
CA SER A 550 4.91 21.00 -17.22
C SER A 550 5.09 19.50 -17.04
N PRO A 551 4.37 18.65 -17.78
CA PRO A 551 4.66 17.22 -17.82
C PRO A 551 5.98 17.09 -18.58
N GLY A 552 7.10 17.16 -17.86
CA GLY A 552 8.47 17.44 -18.33
C GLY A 552 8.99 16.62 -19.52
N VAL A 553 10.21 16.10 -19.44
CA VAL A 553 10.80 15.36 -20.57
C VAL A 553 10.18 13.96 -20.66
N LYS A 554 9.65 13.57 -21.83
CA LYS A 554 9.13 12.21 -22.07
C LYS A 554 9.91 11.49 -23.16
N LEU A 555 10.52 10.35 -22.82
CA LEU A 555 11.42 9.63 -23.72
C LEU A 555 10.70 9.02 -24.93
N HIS A 556 9.55 8.38 -24.71
CA HIS A 556 8.83 7.59 -25.72
C HIS A 556 9.76 6.61 -26.46
N GLY A 557 10.26 5.64 -25.70
CA GLY A 557 11.19 4.59 -26.14
C GLY A 557 12.09 4.16 -24.98
N ALA A 558 11.96 2.91 -24.54
CA ALA A 558 12.79 2.40 -23.43
C ALA A 558 14.28 2.31 -23.80
N GLY A 559 14.60 2.18 -25.10
CA GLY A 559 15.97 2.11 -25.61
C GLY A 559 16.84 3.33 -25.35
N PHE A 560 16.27 4.47 -24.92
CA PHE A 560 17.06 5.61 -24.44
C PHE A 560 17.64 5.43 -23.03
N ILE A 561 17.10 4.49 -22.25
CA ILE A 561 17.57 4.21 -20.89
C ILE A 561 18.61 3.10 -20.99
N VAL A 562 19.77 3.33 -20.39
CA VAL A 562 20.88 2.38 -20.37
C VAL A 562 21.41 2.22 -18.95
N SER A 563 21.82 1.01 -18.61
CA SER A 563 22.60 0.75 -17.41
C SER A 563 23.98 1.42 -17.51
N ARG A 564 24.65 1.59 -16.38
CA ARG A 564 26.01 2.13 -16.35
C ARG A 564 27.00 1.26 -17.16
N LEU A 565 26.84 -0.06 -17.10
CA LEU A 565 27.65 -0.99 -17.89
C LEU A 565 27.42 -0.82 -19.39
N GLU A 566 26.16 -0.71 -19.84
CA GLU A 566 25.84 -0.45 -21.25
C GLU A 566 26.39 0.91 -21.69
N ALA A 567 26.28 1.94 -20.85
CA ALA A 567 26.84 3.26 -21.12
C ALA A 567 28.36 3.21 -21.35
N GLU A 568 29.10 2.43 -20.57
CA GLU A 568 30.55 2.20 -20.76
C GLU A 568 30.86 1.47 -22.07
N HIS A 569 30.03 0.50 -22.46
CA HIS A 569 30.13 -0.18 -23.77
C HIS A 569 29.83 0.76 -24.94
N LEU A 570 28.88 1.69 -24.76
CA LEU A 570 28.57 2.74 -25.73
C LEU A 570 29.63 3.84 -25.79
N GLY A 571 30.66 3.77 -24.95
CA GLY A 571 31.83 4.63 -24.99
C GLY A 571 31.91 5.68 -23.89
N LEU A 572 31.09 5.62 -22.84
CA LEU A 572 31.20 6.52 -21.68
C LEU A 572 32.60 6.40 -21.07
N GLY A 573 33.32 7.53 -20.97
CA GLY A 573 34.71 7.58 -20.50
C GLY A 573 35.78 7.27 -21.56
N LYS A 574 35.40 6.82 -22.76
CA LYS A 574 36.30 6.55 -23.90
C LYS A 574 36.10 7.51 -25.06
N ARG A 575 34.85 7.89 -25.35
CA ARG A 575 34.44 8.79 -26.44
C ARG A 575 34.35 10.22 -25.92
N PRO A 576 35.20 11.16 -26.38
CA PRO A 576 35.15 12.55 -25.91
C PRO A 576 33.80 13.20 -26.21
N GLY A 577 33.20 13.88 -25.22
CA GLY A 577 31.95 14.62 -25.37
C GLY A 577 30.69 13.79 -25.11
N LEU A 578 30.79 12.46 -25.06
CA LEU A 578 29.64 11.58 -24.84
C LEU A 578 29.06 11.74 -23.42
N GLU A 579 29.89 12.08 -22.45
CA GLU A 579 29.50 12.37 -21.07
C GLU A 579 28.46 13.49 -20.94
N LYS A 580 28.35 14.38 -21.95
CA LYS A 580 27.33 15.45 -21.97
C LYS A 580 25.94 14.96 -22.39
N HIS A 581 25.91 13.83 -23.08
CA HIS A 581 24.71 13.22 -23.65
C HIS A 581 24.23 11.98 -22.89
N LEU A 582 25.02 11.46 -21.95
CA LEU A 582 24.62 10.41 -21.02
C LEU A 582 24.40 11.00 -19.63
N ARG A 583 23.13 11.13 -19.23
CA ARG A 583 22.75 11.80 -17.98
C ARG A 583 22.16 10.82 -16.99
N GLU A 584 22.34 11.07 -15.71
CA GLU A 584 21.64 10.29 -14.68
C GLU A 584 20.13 10.40 -14.89
N TYR A 585 19.45 9.26 -14.90
CA TYR A 585 18.02 9.21 -15.08
C TYR A 585 17.32 8.86 -13.76
N ARG A 586 16.31 9.68 -13.44
CA ARG A 586 15.45 9.53 -12.26
C ARG A 586 14.01 9.82 -12.69
N HIS A 587 13.07 8.97 -12.29
CA HIS A 587 11.63 9.29 -12.31
C HIS A 587 11.07 9.29 -10.89
N GLY A 588 9.76 9.56 -10.75
CA GLY A 588 9.09 9.65 -9.45
C GLY A 588 9.36 8.49 -8.50
N ARG A 589 9.42 7.24 -8.97
CA ARG A 589 9.75 6.09 -8.12
C ARG A 589 11.24 6.01 -7.78
N ASP A 590 12.15 6.53 -8.61
CA ASP A 590 13.57 6.65 -8.25
C ASP A 590 13.79 7.75 -7.18
N LEU A 591 12.84 8.69 -7.03
CA LEU A 591 12.89 9.77 -6.03
C LEU A 591 12.25 9.35 -4.69
N THR A 592 11.17 8.56 -4.72
CA THR A 592 10.44 8.10 -3.53
C THR A 592 10.90 6.74 -3.00
N SER A 593 11.73 6.05 -3.78
CA SER A 593 12.35 4.76 -3.43
C SER A 593 13.83 4.80 -3.79
N ARG A 594 14.49 3.65 -3.81
CA ARG A 594 15.90 3.55 -4.12
C ARG A 594 16.14 3.77 -5.62
N PRO A 595 17.10 4.64 -6.02
CA PRO A 595 17.36 4.89 -7.44
C PRO A 595 17.90 3.66 -8.15
N ARG A 596 17.41 3.40 -9.37
CA ARG A 596 17.87 2.27 -10.20
C ARG A 596 19.30 2.39 -10.74
N GLY A 597 19.95 3.55 -10.60
CA GLY A 597 21.34 3.74 -11.06
C GLY A 597 21.53 3.75 -12.58
N VAL A 598 20.46 4.02 -13.34
CA VAL A 598 20.48 4.06 -14.81
C VAL A 598 20.81 5.46 -15.36
N LEU A 599 21.30 5.50 -16.60
CA LEU A 599 21.50 6.71 -17.38
C LEU A 599 20.48 6.81 -18.52
N VAL A 600 20.33 8.00 -19.09
CA VAL A 600 19.56 8.25 -20.30
C VAL A 600 20.42 8.88 -21.37
N ILE A 601 20.25 8.43 -22.61
CA ILE A 601 20.84 8.96 -23.83
C ILE A 601 20.02 10.18 -24.29
N ASP A 602 20.54 11.39 -24.08
CA ASP A 602 19.90 12.66 -24.45
C ASP A 602 20.66 13.34 -25.61
N LEU A 603 20.17 13.09 -26.83
CA LEU A 603 20.74 13.59 -28.08
C LEU A 603 20.09 14.89 -28.56
N PHE A 604 19.30 15.53 -27.71
CA PHE A 604 18.65 16.79 -28.07
C PHE A 604 19.69 17.87 -28.44
N GLY A 605 19.43 18.59 -29.54
CA GLY A 605 20.35 19.59 -30.09
C GLY A 605 21.34 19.06 -31.13
N LEU A 606 21.38 17.74 -31.36
CA LEU A 606 22.19 17.13 -32.42
C LEU A 606 21.32 16.70 -33.61
N ARG A 607 21.86 16.89 -34.83
CA ARG A 607 21.28 16.30 -36.04
C ARG A 607 21.66 14.83 -36.14
N GLU A 608 20.85 14.05 -36.85
CA GLU A 608 21.08 12.60 -37.02
C GLU A 608 22.49 12.29 -37.55
N ASP A 609 22.95 13.05 -38.55
CA ASP A 609 24.26 12.89 -39.16
C ASP A 609 25.41 13.20 -38.19
N GLU A 610 25.20 14.14 -37.27
CA GLU A 610 26.17 14.47 -36.22
C GLU A 610 26.26 13.33 -35.20
N VAL A 611 25.13 12.78 -34.75
CA VAL A 611 25.11 11.62 -33.85
C VAL A 611 25.84 10.45 -34.50
N ARG A 612 25.56 10.16 -35.79
CA ARG A 612 26.18 9.05 -36.52
C ARG A 612 27.70 9.20 -36.66
N ARG A 613 28.19 10.43 -36.85
CA ARG A 613 29.64 10.70 -37.01
C ARG A 613 30.38 10.75 -35.68
N GLN A 614 29.79 11.39 -34.67
CA GLN A 614 30.45 11.65 -33.39
C GLN A 614 30.29 10.48 -32.39
N PHE A 615 29.12 9.81 -32.41
CA PHE A 615 28.75 8.76 -31.47
C PHE A 615 28.14 7.53 -32.19
N PRO A 616 28.92 6.83 -33.05
CA PRO A 616 28.39 5.76 -33.90
C PRO A 616 27.81 4.58 -33.10
N GLU A 617 28.38 4.23 -31.94
CA GLU A 617 27.85 3.18 -31.06
C GLU A 617 26.48 3.55 -30.49
N VAL A 618 26.32 4.79 -30.04
CA VAL A 618 25.05 5.32 -29.54
C VAL A 618 24.02 5.40 -30.66
N TYR A 619 24.43 5.86 -31.85
CA TYR A 619 23.57 5.86 -33.03
C TYR A 619 23.02 4.46 -33.33
N GLN A 620 23.91 3.47 -33.36
CA GLN A 620 23.53 2.09 -33.63
C GLN A 620 22.58 1.53 -32.56
N HIS A 621 22.86 1.80 -31.28
CA HIS A 621 21.99 1.39 -30.17
C HIS A 621 20.59 1.98 -30.29
N VAL A 622 20.48 3.30 -30.44
CA VAL A 622 19.17 3.98 -30.56
C VAL A 622 18.44 3.51 -31.83
N LYS A 623 19.17 3.23 -32.92
CA LYS A 623 18.57 2.69 -34.14
C LYS A 623 17.91 1.33 -33.89
N LEU A 624 18.61 0.40 -33.25
CA LEU A 624 18.09 -0.94 -32.98
C LEU A 624 16.98 -0.93 -31.91
N GLU A 625 17.16 -0.18 -30.83
CA GLU A 625 16.29 -0.25 -29.64
C GLU A 625 15.15 0.77 -29.63
N VAL A 626 15.18 1.78 -30.49
CA VAL A 626 14.16 2.83 -30.56
C VAL A 626 13.54 2.92 -31.95
N LYS A 627 14.33 2.88 -33.03
CA LYS A 627 13.80 3.04 -34.40
C LYS A 627 13.23 1.73 -34.95
N GLU A 628 14.01 0.66 -34.92
CA GLU A 628 13.76 -0.59 -35.65
C GLU A 628 13.31 -1.76 -34.74
N LYS A 629 13.03 -1.47 -33.46
CA LYS A 629 12.78 -2.51 -32.45
C LYS A 629 11.60 -3.42 -32.81
N ILE A 630 11.87 -4.73 -32.85
CA ILE A 630 10.89 -5.80 -32.97
C ILE A 630 11.00 -6.68 -31.72
N ALA A 631 9.89 -6.94 -31.03
CA ALA A 631 9.83 -7.85 -29.90
C ALA A 631 9.03 -9.11 -30.27
N ILE A 632 9.09 -10.12 -29.40
CA ILE A 632 8.22 -11.27 -29.48
C ILE A 632 7.19 -11.16 -28.35
N ASN A 633 5.92 -11.21 -28.68
CA ASN A 633 4.85 -11.12 -27.69
C ASN A 633 4.71 -12.46 -26.92
N SER A 634 3.84 -12.47 -25.90
CA SER A 634 3.59 -13.66 -25.07
C SER A 634 3.02 -14.87 -25.82
N LYS A 635 2.61 -14.69 -27.09
CA LYS A 635 2.10 -15.75 -27.98
C LYS A 635 3.15 -16.25 -28.98
N GLY A 636 4.38 -15.72 -28.94
CA GLY A 636 5.45 -16.11 -29.85
C GLY A 636 5.43 -15.37 -31.21
N GLU A 637 4.61 -14.33 -31.36
CA GLU A 637 4.46 -13.57 -32.60
C GLU A 637 5.36 -12.32 -32.59
N GLN A 638 5.79 -11.87 -33.76
CA GLN A 638 6.57 -10.63 -33.91
C GLN A 638 5.69 -9.40 -33.67
N GLU A 639 6.13 -8.53 -32.76
CA GLU A 639 5.50 -7.26 -32.42
C GLU A 639 6.43 -6.10 -32.81
N PHE A 640 5.94 -5.23 -33.69
CA PHE A 640 6.70 -4.11 -34.24
C PHE A 640 6.55 -2.87 -33.35
N ILE A 641 7.50 -2.66 -32.43
CA ILE A 641 7.41 -1.64 -31.36
C ILE A 641 8.20 -0.37 -31.71
N GLY A 642 9.19 -0.49 -32.60
CA GLY A 642 10.06 0.61 -33.02
C GLY A 642 9.30 1.79 -33.60
N ARG A 643 9.94 2.97 -33.57
CA ARG A 643 9.34 4.21 -34.04
C ARG A 643 8.95 4.20 -35.51
N ASP A 644 9.54 3.35 -36.34
CA ASP A 644 9.15 3.18 -37.75
C ASP A 644 7.68 2.79 -37.94
N TRP A 645 7.11 2.07 -36.96
CA TRP A 645 5.72 1.65 -36.96
C TRP A 645 4.81 2.54 -36.09
N ASN A 646 5.32 3.68 -35.60
CA ASN A 646 4.53 4.60 -34.81
C ASN A 646 3.57 5.42 -35.70
N ASN A 647 2.34 5.68 -35.25
CA ASN A 647 1.38 6.48 -36.01
C ASN A 647 1.73 7.98 -36.11
N ARG A 648 2.69 8.47 -35.31
CA ARG A 648 3.13 9.88 -35.31
C ARG A 648 4.36 10.08 -36.20
N GLU A 649 4.20 10.85 -37.26
CA GLU A 649 5.27 11.10 -38.24
C GLU A 649 6.52 11.74 -37.61
N SER A 650 6.33 12.68 -36.67
CA SER A 650 7.44 13.33 -35.96
C SER A 650 8.33 12.34 -35.19
N TYR A 651 7.81 11.20 -34.74
CA TYR A 651 8.59 10.18 -34.06
C TYR A 651 9.41 9.32 -35.04
N LYS A 652 8.92 9.15 -36.28
CA LYS A 652 9.67 8.51 -37.36
C LYS A 652 10.81 9.39 -37.83
N GLU A 653 10.52 10.67 -38.08
CA GLU A 653 11.48 11.63 -38.61
C GLU A 653 12.57 12.01 -37.60
N LYS A 654 12.23 12.13 -36.31
CA LYS A 654 13.17 12.49 -35.22
C LYS A 654 13.37 11.33 -34.25
N TRP A 655 13.59 10.13 -34.78
CA TRP A 655 13.65 8.90 -34.00
C TRP A 655 14.76 8.89 -32.93
N TRP A 656 15.85 9.65 -33.10
CA TRP A 656 16.95 9.74 -32.15
C TRP A 656 16.75 10.77 -31.01
N ILE A 657 15.65 11.55 -31.06
CA ILE A 657 15.30 12.54 -30.04
C ILE A 657 14.14 12.01 -29.20
N PHE A 658 14.03 12.41 -27.93
CA PHE A 658 12.88 12.07 -27.11
C PHE A 658 11.55 12.49 -27.75
N GLY A 659 10.47 11.76 -27.46
CA GLY A 659 9.15 12.09 -28.02
C GLY A 659 8.62 13.44 -27.53
N GLU A 660 8.94 13.84 -26.30
CA GLU A 660 8.71 15.20 -25.79
C GLU A 660 10.03 15.73 -25.21
N PRO A 661 10.89 16.36 -26.03
CA PRO A 661 12.19 16.84 -25.57
C PRO A 661 12.09 18.12 -24.73
N ARG A 662 10.94 18.84 -24.79
CA ARG A 662 10.69 20.12 -24.12
C ARG A 662 11.75 21.17 -24.43
N GLU A 663 11.83 21.52 -25.71
CA GLU A 663 12.81 22.45 -26.27
C GLU A 663 12.85 23.79 -25.53
N GLU A 664 11.70 24.30 -25.09
CA GLU A 664 11.56 25.59 -24.39
C GLU A 664 12.02 25.55 -22.92
N LEU A 665 11.91 24.38 -22.25
CA LEU A 665 12.25 24.24 -20.83
C LEU A 665 13.77 24.08 -20.63
N ARG A 666 14.45 23.49 -21.60
CA ARG A 666 15.90 23.22 -21.51
C ARG A 666 16.73 24.51 -21.35
N PRO A 667 16.55 25.58 -22.14
CA PRO A 667 17.25 26.85 -21.95
C PRO A 667 17.02 27.50 -20.58
N ALA A 668 15.83 27.33 -19.99
CA ALA A 668 15.51 27.88 -18.67
C ALA A 668 16.33 27.22 -17.54
N LEU A 669 16.72 25.95 -17.71
CA LEU A 669 17.58 25.22 -16.77
C LEU A 669 19.08 25.58 -16.91
N PHE A 670 19.48 26.20 -18.02
CA PHE A 670 20.87 26.54 -18.32
C PHE A 670 21.19 28.04 -18.24
N ARG A 671 20.24 28.90 -17.81
CA ARG A 671 20.57 30.31 -17.52
C ARG A 671 21.57 30.36 -16.36
N PRO A 672 22.79 30.89 -16.55
CA PRO A 672 23.67 31.14 -15.42
C PRO A 672 22.98 32.17 -14.52
N SER A 673 22.91 31.88 -13.22
CA SER A 673 22.64 32.94 -12.25
C SER A 673 23.69 34.03 -12.49
N PRO A 674 23.32 35.31 -12.64
CA PRO A 674 24.31 36.36 -12.84
C PRO A 674 25.24 36.35 -11.63
N ALA A 675 26.52 36.09 -11.87
CA ALA A 675 27.55 36.23 -10.87
C ALA A 675 27.67 37.72 -10.52
N GLY A 676 27.43 38.05 -9.25
CA GLY A 676 27.78 39.35 -8.67
C GLY A 676 26.75 40.47 -8.86
N LEU A 677 25.65 40.43 -8.12
CA LEU A 677 24.97 41.65 -7.66
C LEU A 677 24.53 41.46 -6.20
N ILE A 678 25.34 42.00 -5.31
CA ILE A 678 24.97 42.39 -3.95
C ILE A 678 24.10 43.63 -4.09
N GLY A 679 22.92 43.62 -3.46
CA GLY A 679 22.13 44.81 -3.22
C GLY A 679 21.22 45.26 -4.38
N SER A 680 19.96 45.50 -4.02
CA SER A 680 19.02 46.47 -4.61
C SER A 680 19.16 46.83 -6.09
N ASP A 681 18.11 46.48 -6.85
CA ASP A 681 17.54 47.17 -8.02
C ASP A 681 17.42 46.29 -9.27
N LEU A 682 16.21 45.75 -9.49
CA LEU A 682 15.72 45.37 -10.81
C LEU A 682 14.73 46.44 -11.29
N PRO A 683 14.73 46.81 -12.59
CA PRO A 683 14.05 48.00 -13.08
C PRO A 683 12.54 47.79 -13.21
N VAL A 684 11.79 48.81 -12.79
CA VAL A 684 10.37 48.99 -13.03
C VAL A 684 10.13 49.38 -14.50
N GLY A 685 9.13 48.76 -15.14
CA GLY A 685 8.71 49.02 -16.52
C GLY A 685 7.19 49.06 -16.72
N LEU A 686 6.52 49.93 -15.95
CA LEU A 686 5.27 50.70 -16.20
C LEU A 686 3.90 50.00 -16.50
N PRO A 687 2.77 50.65 -16.11
CA PRO A 687 1.53 50.00 -15.69
C PRO A 687 0.28 50.37 -16.51
N SER A 688 -0.72 49.48 -16.60
CA SER A 688 -2.08 49.82 -17.07
C SER A 688 -3.09 49.89 -15.91
N ARG A 689 -3.21 51.12 -15.39
CA ARG A 689 -4.33 51.81 -14.72
C ARG A 689 -5.65 51.03 -14.50
N LYS A 690 -5.83 50.43 -13.31
CA LYS A 690 -7.03 50.60 -12.45
C LYS A 690 -6.60 50.42 -10.97
N PRO A 691 -7.17 51.17 -10.01
CA PRO A 691 -6.58 51.35 -8.70
C PRO A 691 -6.75 50.10 -7.83
N VAL A 692 -5.63 49.50 -7.43
CA VAL A 692 -5.56 48.72 -6.20
C VAL A 692 -5.66 49.74 -5.06
N GLN A 693 -6.66 49.63 -4.19
CA GLN A 693 -6.56 50.22 -2.87
C GLN A 693 -5.79 49.24 -1.96
N PRO A 694 -4.69 49.68 -1.32
CA PRO A 694 -4.04 48.98 -0.22
C PRO A 694 -4.35 49.71 1.11
N PRO A 695 -3.74 49.31 2.22
CA PRO A 695 -3.73 48.02 2.89
C PRO A 695 -4.19 48.21 4.34
N LEU A 696 -4.32 47.15 5.15
CA LEU A 696 -3.80 47.17 6.53
C LEU A 696 -3.87 45.78 7.18
N LYS A 697 -2.67 45.32 7.52
CA LYS A 697 -2.27 44.45 8.63
C LYS A 697 -2.26 42.94 8.40
N LYS A 698 -1.08 42.42 8.80
CA LYS A 698 -0.71 41.04 9.19
C LYS A 698 -0.39 40.12 8.01
N TYR A 699 0.86 39.73 7.71
CA TYR A 699 2.08 39.67 8.51
C TYR A 699 3.30 39.78 7.58
N SER A 700 4.26 40.62 7.96
CA SER A 700 5.65 40.53 7.52
C SER A 700 6.50 40.05 8.70
N GLY A 701 7.43 39.14 8.42
CA GLY A 701 8.58 38.91 9.29
C GLY A 701 9.08 37.48 9.33
N PHE A 702 9.83 37.04 8.32
CA PHE A 702 11.06 36.24 8.53
C PHE A 702 12.10 36.53 7.43
N PRO A 703 13.41 36.66 7.75
CA PRO A 703 14.47 36.94 6.80
C PRO A 703 14.99 35.68 6.08
N LYS A 704 15.63 35.91 4.93
CA LYS A 704 16.36 34.91 4.12
C LYS A 704 17.51 34.27 4.90
N THR A 705 17.48 32.95 5.09
CA THR A 705 18.63 32.04 4.94
C THR A 705 18.16 30.58 5.07
N GLN A 706 18.74 29.72 4.22
CA GLN A 706 18.58 28.27 4.12
C GLN A 706 17.35 27.71 3.37
N ILE A 707 17.63 27.40 2.10
CA ILE A 707 17.02 26.30 1.35
C ILE A 707 17.18 25.03 2.20
N THR A 708 16.07 24.47 2.65
CA THR A 708 15.99 23.06 3.08
C THR A 708 14.80 22.42 2.41
N LEU A 709 15.08 21.27 1.78
CA LEU A 709 14.14 20.37 1.13
C LEU A 709 12.98 19.94 2.04
N TYR A 710 11.92 19.45 1.39
CA TYR A 710 10.64 18.95 1.89
C TYR A 710 9.56 20.02 2.06
N LEU A 711 8.77 20.22 1.00
CA LEU A 711 7.37 20.61 1.18
C LEU A 711 6.70 19.45 1.93
N SER A 712 6.63 19.54 3.26
CA SER A 712 5.58 18.84 4.00
C SER A 712 4.25 19.19 3.33
N PRO A 713 3.37 18.21 3.04
CA PRO A 713 2.06 18.53 2.50
C PRO A 713 1.37 19.55 3.42
N SER A 714 0.74 20.56 2.82
CA SER A 714 0.02 21.61 3.56
C SER A 714 -0.95 20.96 4.54
N ARG A 715 -0.69 21.13 5.83
CA ARG A 715 -1.50 20.59 6.92
C ARG A 715 -2.83 21.36 6.97
N PRO A 716 -3.98 20.70 6.82
CA PRO A 716 -5.25 21.37 7.05
C PRO A 716 -5.48 21.49 8.58
N GLU A 717 -5.77 22.69 9.09
CA GLU A 717 -6.03 22.94 10.53
C GLU A 717 -7.30 22.22 11.02
N ARG A 718 -8.19 21.82 10.11
CA ARG A 718 -9.32 20.93 10.34
C ARG A 718 -9.02 19.63 9.61
N GLY A 719 -9.22 18.46 10.23
CA GLY A 719 -8.85 17.14 9.70
C GLY A 719 -9.57 16.70 8.41
N ALA A 720 -9.45 17.47 7.33
CA ALA A 720 -10.05 17.25 6.03
C ALA A 720 -8.93 17.07 5.01
N LEU A 721 -8.80 15.85 4.47
CA LEU A 721 -7.81 15.50 3.46
C LEU A 721 -8.53 15.26 2.14
N ALA A 722 -8.07 15.90 1.06
CA ALA A 722 -8.56 15.65 -0.30
C ALA A 722 -7.49 14.92 -1.10
N ILE A 723 -7.83 13.77 -1.68
CA ILE A 723 -6.96 13.04 -2.60
C ILE A 723 -7.36 13.44 -4.02
N VAL A 724 -6.52 14.21 -4.70
CA VAL A 724 -6.75 14.60 -6.09
C VAL A 724 -5.72 13.89 -6.96
N THR A 725 -6.18 12.96 -7.79
CA THR A 725 -5.32 12.28 -8.77
C THR A 725 -5.50 12.90 -10.15
N ASN A 726 -4.44 12.91 -10.96
CA ASN A 726 -4.47 13.41 -12.34
C ASN A 726 -5.16 12.43 -13.32
N VAL A 727 -5.96 11.49 -12.82
CA VAL A 727 -6.50 10.36 -13.62
C VAL A 727 -7.71 10.78 -14.46
N GLY A 728 -8.30 11.96 -14.21
CA GLY A 728 -9.34 12.55 -15.05
C GLY A 728 -8.87 13.13 -16.40
N ALA A 729 -7.59 13.04 -16.76
CA ALA A 729 -7.03 13.64 -17.98
C ALA A 729 -6.32 12.65 -18.92
N GLY A 730 -6.68 11.36 -18.87
CA GLY A 730 -5.79 10.29 -19.34
C GLY A 730 -6.36 9.18 -20.23
N CYS A 731 -7.52 9.33 -20.87
CA CYS A 731 -7.74 8.60 -22.13
C CYS A 731 -6.92 9.31 -23.21
N GLY A 732 -6.20 8.54 -24.02
CA GLY A 732 -5.20 9.03 -24.96
C GLY A 732 -5.67 10.28 -25.71
N GLY A 733 -4.78 11.26 -25.83
CA GLY A 733 -5.06 12.52 -26.53
C GLY A 733 -5.56 12.29 -27.94
N ARG A 734 -6.90 12.20 -28.07
CA ARG A 734 -7.73 12.31 -29.26
C ARG A 734 -9.18 12.40 -28.79
N GLY A 735 -9.63 13.63 -28.60
CA GLY A 735 -11.02 14.00 -28.37
C GLY A 735 -11.25 15.34 -29.05
N SER A 736 -11.48 15.27 -30.36
CA SER A 736 -11.87 16.38 -31.21
C SER A 736 -13.15 17.06 -30.69
N VAL A 737 -13.10 18.35 -30.38
CA VAL A 737 -14.31 19.17 -30.38
C VAL A 737 -14.67 19.40 -31.84
N ARG A 738 -15.70 18.70 -32.30
CA ARG A 738 -16.47 19.07 -33.49
C ARG A 738 -17.01 20.48 -33.22
N ARG A 739 -16.50 21.47 -33.95
CA ARG A 739 -17.25 22.70 -34.18
C ARG A 739 -18.29 22.33 -35.22
N ASP A 740 -19.56 22.40 -34.87
CA ASP A 740 -20.59 22.64 -35.86
C ASP A 740 -21.44 23.81 -35.38
N THR A 741 -21.72 24.67 -36.35
CA THR A 741 -22.62 25.83 -36.36
C THR A 741 -23.99 25.58 -35.75
#